data_AF-A0A6I6A995-F1
#
_entry.id   AF-A0A6I6A995-F1
#
_cell.length_a   1.000
_cell.length_b   1.000
_cell.length_c   1.000
_cell.angle_alpha   90.00
_cell.angle_beta   90.00
_cell.angle_gamma   90.00
#
_symmetry.space_group_name_H-M   'P 1'
#
loop_
_entity.id
_entity.type
_entity.pdbx_description
1 polymer ?
#
loop_
_entity_poly.entity_id
_entity_poly.type
_entity_poly.pdbx_seq_one_letter_code
_entity_poly.pdbx_strand_id
1 'polypeptide(L)'
;MTIDFEKICSENIKDYGEKTHHLSFLGNLYADRTHFIYELLQNAEDAKASEINFHLKAHCLEVSHNGRLFNEEDVRGICGVGDGTKSEDLTQIGTFGIGFKSVYGYTLKPEIHCGDNHFCIEHYVRPHQIAVRKIPKPFSTLFVFPFDRENEELNQITSQEAFDEISDRLKSLGIRTLLFLKNLEQISFIIEGGSSGSYLRENEEHETHSRVKVIGQKNEEEVDEQWLIFSKSLPDPYHDLKTEIAFHLKTKEGKKNSHEIVPIQSSLLTVFFPTDQETHLGFLVQGPFKTTPARDNIPKQNEWNKNLVLVIRDLLSETLHVVKDLGLLSVSFLECLPIRDVLLHDEWLVGPLYEATKNAFEVSELLPTDDGSFTRSCNAKISRTKDLRSLINTHQLTEMLLSKEKIKWITGHITRDKNQELYDYFEDHLSIEEITPEKFAGKLSEVFLAQQSDEWFIQLYEFLSGQNALWRAAGNYKEGLLRRKPFIKCQDDMIRPPFEVEKDTHDEVPVVFLPVKTEVDVPLVKWRIYHNQKAKEFLERDLRLNKPDICAEVMQNVLGKFESHSEEEFKSLKENYQDYVDQISEAFNLVISPQNSELRRRLMSTPWILSRNAKTGDEKFLKANAVYLASAELEQYFRDNGEAWFVCEDYQHERTILTELGVKHSPGWMHRQSLFYCNKYQSAKIDLVVERGSHRRGLKCFDPDAEVFGLEHALKNITPGLSVYIWNEIACKYSKFIRGQIETATRQDFSNAETEDLVSKFGKLLDSTKWIKTKTEWKVPSECRIDELPREFKVEDKIVDALGIKPSDSEEKQNRIIELQEVLGVNQNDASFIMELINEPSRLSELQLVLKKPSTKPPFPERSSKNPERRSGKVKEQQERAGSRSYETRERSVRVSQPLEDSKEYLRDLYTNDDDKMICQMCENEMPFRLLNGKYYFEAVQVNDNYPEEVYQLNLALCPVCAAKYKYILKKDDAALEKFVSSLDGIESPSFIFDFSIENGVNHSIRFVELHLEDVRTILNNHLEESV
;
A
#
# COMPACT_ATOMS: atom_id res chain seq x y z
N MET A 1 3.13 -57.53 -63.53
CA MET A 1 2.29 -58.73 -63.26
C MET A 1 0.85 -58.26 -63.31
N THR A 2 0.03 -58.87 -64.16
CA THR A 2 -1.41 -58.58 -64.22
C THR A 2 -2.08 -59.34 -63.08
N ILE A 3 -2.83 -58.65 -62.21
CA ILE A 3 -3.53 -59.27 -61.09
C ILE A 3 -4.77 -60.01 -61.64
N ASP A 4 -4.96 -61.26 -61.25
CA ASP A 4 -6.09 -62.08 -61.68
C ASP A 4 -7.26 -61.94 -60.68
N PHE A 5 -8.13 -60.94 -60.92
CA PHE A 5 -9.27 -60.65 -60.06
C PHE A 5 -10.29 -61.80 -60.02
N GLU A 6 -10.51 -62.49 -61.14
CA GLU A 6 -11.47 -63.60 -61.23
C GLU A 6 -11.02 -64.81 -60.40
N LYS A 7 -9.70 -65.07 -60.38
CA LYS A 7 -9.11 -66.07 -59.49
C LYS A 7 -9.33 -65.70 -58.02
N ILE A 8 -9.03 -64.46 -57.61
CA ILE A 8 -9.23 -64.00 -56.23
C ILE A 8 -10.71 -64.07 -55.84
N CYS A 9 -11.62 -63.65 -56.72
CA CYS A 9 -13.06 -63.75 -56.49
C CYS A 9 -13.51 -65.20 -56.31
N SER A 10 -13.04 -66.11 -57.17
CA SER A 10 -13.37 -67.54 -57.08
C SER A 10 -12.87 -68.19 -55.79
N GLU A 11 -11.70 -67.76 -55.29
CA GLU A 11 -11.15 -68.19 -54.01
C GLU A 11 -11.96 -67.62 -52.84
N ASN A 12 -12.28 -66.32 -52.85
CA ASN A 12 -13.09 -65.69 -51.81
C ASN A 12 -14.52 -66.26 -51.73
N ILE A 13 -15.11 -66.71 -52.85
CA ILE A 13 -16.39 -67.42 -52.84
C ILE A 13 -16.27 -68.79 -52.16
N LYS A 14 -15.13 -69.48 -52.32
CA LYS A 14 -14.89 -70.77 -51.63
C LYS A 14 -14.69 -70.56 -50.13
N ASP A 15 -13.97 -69.52 -49.74
CA ASP A 15 -13.58 -69.26 -48.36
C ASP A 15 -14.75 -68.67 -47.54
N TYR A 16 -15.51 -67.73 -48.12
CA TYR A 16 -16.58 -67.00 -47.43
C TYR A 16 -17.99 -67.42 -47.85
N GLY A 17 -18.12 -68.26 -48.87
CA GLY A 17 -19.39 -68.78 -49.36
C GLY A 17 -20.13 -67.89 -50.38
N GLU A 18 -21.16 -68.47 -51.01
CA GLU A 18 -21.97 -67.80 -52.04
C GLU A 18 -22.95 -66.76 -51.46
N LYS A 19 -23.44 -66.95 -50.23
CA LYS A 19 -24.36 -66.01 -49.55
C LYS A 19 -23.60 -65.12 -48.57
N THR A 20 -23.40 -63.85 -48.92
CA THR A 20 -22.61 -62.88 -48.13
C THR A 20 -23.44 -62.05 -47.14
N HIS A 21 -24.73 -62.36 -46.93
CA HIS A 21 -25.57 -61.64 -45.96
C HIS A 21 -24.98 -61.61 -44.55
N HIS A 22 -24.30 -62.68 -44.15
CA HIS A 22 -23.61 -62.76 -42.88
C HIS A 22 -22.42 -61.80 -42.79
N LEU A 23 -21.91 -61.22 -43.88
CA LEU A 23 -20.83 -60.22 -43.85
C LEU A 23 -21.35 -58.79 -43.67
N SER A 24 -22.68 -58.58 -43.75
CA SER A 24 -23.27 -57.25 -43.58
C SER A 24 -23.00 -56.62 -42.22
N PHE A 25 -22.78 -57.43 -41.16
CA PHE A 25 -22.41 -56.90 -39.84
C PHE A 25 -21.05 -56.19 -39.85
N LEU A 26 -20.16 -56.47 -40.82
CA LEU A 26 -18.86 -55.81 -40.92
C LEU A 26 -18.99 -54.31 -41.18
N GLY A 27 -20.04 -53.88 -41.88
CA GLY A 27 -20.36 -52.47 -42.08
C GLY A 27 -20.86 -51.77 -40.80
N ASN A 28 -21.24 -52.53 -39.77
CA ASN A 28 -21.80 -52.05 -38.50
C ASN A 28 -20.83 -52.25 -37.31
N LEU A 29 -19.60 -52.71 -37.55
CA LEU A 29 -18.62 -52.94 -36.49
C LEU A 29 -18.10 -51.65 -35.85
N TYR A 30 -18.21 -50.53 -36.55
CA TYR A 30 -17.82 -49.20 -36.07
C TYR A 30 -19.07 -48.41 -35.70
N ALA A 31 -19.09 -47.83 -34.51
CA ALA A 31 -20.15 -46.89 -34.10
C ALA A 31 -20.18 -45.64 -35.00
N ASP A 32 -19.02 -45.30 -35.58
CA ASP A 32 -18.84 -44.21 -36.52
C ASP A 32 -18.53 -44.75 -37.93
N ARG A 33 -19.44 -44.51 -38.88
CA ARG A 33 -19.33 -44.96 -40.27
C ARG A 33 -18.15 -44.32 -41.01
N THR A 34 -17.71 -43.12 -40.59
CA THR A 34 -16.64 -42.36 -41.26
C THR A 34 -15.23 -42.86 -40.92
N HIS A 35 -15.09 -43.88 -40.04
CA HIS A 35 -13.81 -44.44 -39.62
C HIS A 35 -12.92 -44.91 -40.80
N PHE A 36 -13.53 -45.29 -41.94
CA PHE A 36 -12.78 -45.65 -43.14
C PHE A 36 -11.78 -44.56 -43.59
N ILE A 37 -11.99 -43.29 -43.25
CA ILE A 37 -11.07 -42.20 -43.61
C ILE A 37 -9.69 -42.45 -42.99
N TYR A 38 -9.62 -42.82 -41.70
CA TYR A 38 -8.34 -43.16 -41.05
C TYR A 38 -7.72 -44.42 -41.65
N GLU A 39 -8.53 -45.39 -42.06
CA GLU A 39 -8.04 -46.59 -42.74
C GLU A 39 -7.47 -46.27 -44.13
N LEU A 40 -8.03 -45.30 -44.86
CA LEU A 40 -7.46 -44.84 -46.12
C LEU A 40 -6.15 -44.07 -45.93
N LEU A 41 -6.07 -43.23 -44.90
CA LEU A 41 -4.82 -42.56 -44.51
C LEU A 41 -3.74 -43.59 -44.18
N GLN A 42 -4.10 -44.61 -43.41
CA GLN A 42 -3.20 -45.70 -43.06
C GLN A 42 -2.78 -46.52 -44.28
N ASN A 43 -3.70 -46.88 -45.18
CA ASN A 43 -3.36 -47.59 -46.40
C ASN A 43 -2.39 -46.78 -47.27
N ALA A 44 -2.54 -45.46 -47.31
CA ALA A 44 -1.61 -44.57 -47.98
C ALA A 44 -0.23 -44.56 -47.29
N GLU A 45 -0.19 -44.49 -45.96
CA GLU A 45 1.03 -44.59 -45.15
C GLU A 45 1.76 -45.93 -45.36
N ASP A 46 1.05 -47.06 -45.31
CA ASP A 46 1.58 -48.41 -45.54
C ASP A 46 2.06 -48.60 -47.00
N ALA A 47 1.41 -47.89 -47.94
CA ALA A 47 1.85 -47.79 -49.32
C ALA A 47 3.03 -46.82 -49.52
N LYS A 48 3.55 -46.19 -48.44
CA LYS A 48 4.62 -45.18 -48.47
C LYS A 48 4.28 -43.97 -49.35
N ALA A 49 3.03 -43.55 -49.33
CA ALA A 49 2.59 -42.31 -49.97
C ALA A 49 3.12 -41.10 -49.19
N SER A 50 3.50 -40.03 -49.90
CA SER A 50 3.80 -38.73 -49.29
C SER A 50 2.59 -37.80 -49.30
N GLU A 51 1.64 -38.00 -50.21
CA GLU A 51 0.46 -37.15 -50.38
C GLU A 51 -0.81 -37.99 -50.57
N ILE A 52 -1.89 -37.59 -49.89
CA ILE A 52 -3.25 -38.09 -50.09
C ILE A 52 -4.23 -36.92 -50.23
N ASN A 53 -5.16 -37.06 -51.17
CA ASN A 53 -6.17 -36.06 -51.48
C ASN A 53 -7.58 -36.65 -51.44
N PHE A 54 -8.49 -35.97 -50.75
CA PHE A 54 -9.91 -36.30 -50.67
C PHE A 54 -10.74 -35.29 -51.48
N HIS A 55 -11.52 -35.76 -52.44
CA HIS A 55 -12.44 -34.94 -53.21
C HIS A 55 -13.87 -35.44 -53.00
N LEU A 56 -14.61 -34.73 -52.15
CA LEU A 56 -15.97 -35.05 -51.79
C LEU A 56 -16.94 -34.32 -52.73
N LYS A 57 -17.73 -35.10 -53.48
CA LYS A 57 -18.77 -34.64 -54.41
C LYS A 57 -20.15 -35.06 -53.90
N ALA A 58 -21.21 -34.43 -54.41
CA ALA A 58 -22.59 -34.68 -53.98
C ALA A 58 -23.02 -36.16 -54.00
N HIS A 59 -22.46 -36.97 -54.90
CA HIS A 59 -22.85 -38.37 -55.09
C HIS A 59 -21.70 -39.38 -54.95
N CYS A 60 -20.49 -38.94 -54.60
CA CYS A 60 -19.36 -39.84 -54.37
C CYS A 60 -18.21 -39.18 -53.61
N LEU A 61 -17.35 -39.99 -53.01
CA LEU A 61 -16.04 -39.60 -52.52
C LEU A 61 -14.95 -40.18 -53.43
N GLU A 62 -14.06 -39.33 -53.93
CA GLU A 62 -12.83 -39.72 -54.62
C GLU A 62 -11.62 -39.54 -53.70
N VAL A 63 -10.77 -40.55 -53.55
CA VAL A 63 -9.56 -40.47 -52.70
C VAL A 63 -8.34 -40.91 -53.50
N SER A 64 -7.33 -40.04 -53.63
CA SER A 64 -6.14 -40.34 -54.42
C SER A 64 -4.87 -40.19 -53.60
N HIS A 65 -3.91 -41.12 -53.76
CA HIS A 65 -2.60 -41.04 -53.12
C HIS A 65 -1.47 -41.45 -54.07
N ASN A 66 -0.25 -41.05 -53.76
CA ASN A 66 0.95 -41.24 -54.60
C ASN A 66 1.87 -42.38 -54.13
N GLY A 67 1.33 -43.34 -53.37
CA GLY A 67 2.08 -44.47 -52.83
C GLY A 67 2.48 -45.52 -53.87
N ARG A 68 3.06 -46.63 -53.41
CA ARG A 68 3.40 -47.78 -54.27
C ARG A 68 2.14 -48.37 -54.93
N LEU A 69 2.35 -49.02 -56.07
CA LEU A 69 1.27 -49.70 -56.79
C LEU A 69 0.75 -50.92 -56.01
N PHE A 70 -0.55 -51.19 -56.15
CA PHE A 70 -1.19 -52.41 -55.65
C PHE A 70 -0.56 -53.66 -56.26
N ASN A 71 -0.27 -54.63 -55.41
CA ASN A 71 0.09 -56.00 -55.79
C ASN A 71 -1.07 -56.97 -55.50
N GLU A 72 -0.92 -58.25 -55.86
CA GLU A 72 -1.95 -59.27 -55.61
C GLU A 72 -2.26 -59.43 -54.11
N GLU A 73 -1.26 -59.32 -53.23
CA GLU A 73 -1.43 -59.41 -51.78
C GLU A 73 -2.27 -58.26 -51.21
N ASP A 74 -2.11 -57.04 -51.74
CA ASP A 74 -2.92 -55.88 -51.35
C ASP A 74 -4.38 -56.08 -51.75
N VAL A 75 -4.63 -56.63 -52.95
CA VAL A 75 -5.99 -56.93 -53.43
C VAL A 75 -6.64 -58.03 -52.59
N ARG A 76 -5.87 -59.08 -52.25
CA ARG A 76 -6.34 -60.12 -51.32
C ARG A 76 -6.62 -59.55 -49.93
N GLY A 77 -5.73 -58.69 -49.43
CA GLY A 77 -5.84 -58.06 -48.11
C GLY A 77 -7.07 -57.16 -47.99
N ILE A 78 -7.31 -56.28 -48.96
CA ILE A 78 -8.47 -55.37 -48.96
C ILE A 78 -9.80 -56.14 -49.17
N CYS A 79 -9.77 -57.29 -49.85
CA CYS A 79 -10.93 -58.15 -50.05
C CYS A 79 -11.20 -59.12 -48.89
N GLY A 80 -10.20 -59.53 -48.11
CA GLY A 80 -10.35 -60.54 -47.04
C GLY A 80 -11.22 -60.14 -45.86
N VAL A 81 -11.66 -61.14 -45.08
CA VAL A 81 -12.42 -61.03 -43.82
C VAL A 81 -11.92 -62.09 -42.83
N GLY A 82 -11.22 -61.67 -41.77
CA GLY A 82 -10.71 -62.59 -40.73
C GLY A 82 -9.56 -63.49 -41.21
N ASP A 83 -8.50 -63.58 -40.42
CA ASP A 83 -7.22 -64.23 -40.75
C ASP A 83 -6.56 -63.67 -42.03
N GLY A 84 -6.15 -62.40 -41.96
CA GLY A 84 -5.07 -61.95 -42.83
C GLY A 84 -3.82 -62.79 -42.55
N THR A 85 -3.07 -63.12 -43.60
CA THR A 85 -1.72 -63.75 -43.56
C THR A 85 -0.66 -62.96 -42.79
N LYS A 86 -1.06 -61.95 -42.00
CA LYS A 86 -0.25 -60.96 -41.29
C LYS A 86 -0.42 -61.04 -39.76
N SER A 87 -0.98 -62.14 -39.22
CA SER A 87 -1.17 -62.32 -37.78
C SER A 87 0.14 -62.29 -36.97
N GLU A 88 1.29 -62.47 -37.63
CA GLU A 88 2.63 -62.44 -37.02
C GLU A 88 3.38 -61.09 -37.19
N ASP A 89 2.93 -60.19 -38.09
CA ASP A 89 3.65 -58.95 -38.41
C ASP A 89 3.04 -57.74 -37.69
N LEU A 90 3.59 -57.40 -36.52
CA LEU A 90 3.19 -56.23 -35.72
C LEU A 90 3.55 -54.89 -36.39
N THR A 91 4.29 -54.89 -37.51
CA THR A 91 4.72 -53.65 -38.20
C THR A 91 3.68 -53.06 -39.13
N GLN A 92 2.67 -53.85 -39.51
CA GLN A 92 1.60 -53.42 -40.40
C GLN A 92 0.37 -53.06 -39.59
N ILE A 93 -0.04 -51.80 -39.73
CA ILE A 93 -1.21 -51.27 -39.09
C ILE A 93 -2.43 -51.97 -39.75
N GLY A 94 -3.45 -52.36 -38.98
CA GLY A 94 -4.68 -52.96 -39.55
C GLY A 94 -4.59 -54.45 -39.93
N THR A 95 -4.57 -55.34 -38.95
CA THR A 95 -4.46 -56.80 -39.12
C THR A 95 -5.70 -57.50 -39.70
N PHE A 96 -6.78 -56.78 -40.03
CA PHE A 96 -8.07 -57.41 -40.26
C PHE A 96 -8.78 -57.12 -41.59
N GLY A 97 -8.37 -56.12 -42.38
CA GLY A 97 -9.15 -55.69 -43.56
C GLY A 97 -10.60 -55.24 -43.24
N ILE A 98 -10.99 -55.29 -41.95
CA ILE A 98 -12.30 -54.95 -41.38
C ILE A 98 -12.53 -53.45 -41.43
N GLY A 99 -11.49 -52.64 -41.18
CA GLY A 99 -11.57 -51.18 -41.19
C GLY A 99 -12.05 -50.62 -42.52
N PHE A 100 -11.48 -51.09 -43.64
CA PHE A 100 -11.93 -50.73 -44.98
C PHE A 100 -13.40 -51.12 -45.22
N LYS A 101 -13.94 -52.15 -44.56
CA LYS A 101 -15.34 -52.55 -44.78
C LYS A 101 -16.35 -51.51 -44.27
N SER A 102 -15.94 -50.52 -43.47
CA SER A 102 -16.82 -49.41 -43.11
C SER A 102 -17.21 -48.52 -44.31
N VAL A 103 -16.47 -48.55 -45.44
CA VAL A 103 -16.90 -47.88 -46.69
C VAL A 103 -18.26 -48.37 -47.18
N TYR A 104 -18.61 -49.63 -46.85
CA TYR A 104 -19.90 -50.20 -47.22
C TYR A 104 -21.07 -49.59 -46.43
N GLY A 105 -20.82 -48.71 -45.45
CA GLY A 105 -21.85 -47.82 -44.92
C GLY A 105 -22.36 -46.79 -45.94
N TYR A 106 -21.55 -46.48 -46.97
CA TYR A 106 -21.83 -45.45 -47.96
C TYR A 106 -21.94 -45.99 -49.40
N THR A 107 -21.24 -47.09 -49.71
CA THR A 107 -21.19 -47.66 -51.06
C THR A 107 -21.52 -49.17 -51.10
N LEU A 108 -22.05 -49.66 -52.21
CA LEU A 108 -22.22 -51.09 -52.53
C LEU A 108 -21.01 -51.65 -53.28
N LYS A 109 -20.35 -50.80 -54.07
CA LYS A 109 -19.30 -51.20 -55.03
C LYS A 109 -18.16 -50.18 -55.04
N PRO A 110 -17.29 -50.18 -54.01
CA PRO A 110 -16.07 -49.37 -54.03
C PRO A 110 -15.22 -49.71 -55.27
N GLU A 111 -14.78 -48.68 -56.00
CA GLU A 111 -13.88 -48.81 -57.15
C GLU A 111 -12.45 -48.43 -56.75
N ILE A 112 -11.47 -49.18 -57.24
CA ILE A 112 -10.05 -48.96 -57.03
C ILE A 112 -9.35 -48.96 -58.38
N HIS A 113 -8.62 -47.88 -58.67
CA HIS A 113 -7.81 -47.71 -59.86
C HIS A 113 -6.37 -47.46 -59.43
N CYS A 114 -5.44 -48.33 -59.80
CA CYS A 114 -4.04 -48.23 -59.43
C CYS A 114 -3.12 -48.70 -60.55
N GLY A 115 -2.34 -47.80 -61.14
CA GLY A 115 -1.56 -48.11 -62.34
C GLY A 115 -2.44 -48.69 -63.46
N ASP A 116 -2.11 -49.91 -63.92
CA ASP A 116 -2.86 -50.65 -64.95
C ASP A 116 -3.99 -51.52 -64.37
N ASN A 117 -4.15 -51.58 -63.04
CA ASN A 117 -5.13 -52.40 -62.36
C ASN A 117 -6.38 -51.57 -62.02
N HIS A 118 -7.55 -51.99 -62.53
CA HIS A 118 -8.83 -51.33 -62.27
C HIS A 118 -9.88 -52.37 -61.90
N PHE A 119 -10.38 -52.30 -60.67
CA PHE A 119 -11.35 -53.25 -60.16
C PHE A 119 -12.36 -52.60 -59.20
N CYS A 120 -13.54 -53.19 -59.07
CA CYS A 120 -14.45 -52.91 -57.97
C CYS A 120 -14.52 -54.11 -57.03
N ILE A 121 -14.99 -53.89 -55.80
CA ILE A 121 -15.25 -54.98 -54.86
C ILE A 121 -16.75 -55.05 -54.61
N GLU A 122 -17.38 -56.15 -55.01
CA GLU A 122 -18.78 -56.42 -54.74
C GLU A 122 -18.93 -57.31 -53.51
N HIS A 123 -20.09 -57.24 -52.85
CA HIS A 123 -20.45 -58.15 -51.77
C HIS A 123 -19.36 -58.30 -50.69
N TYR A 124 -18.73 -57.17 -50.32
CA TYR A 124 -17.65 -57.06 -49.33
C TYR A 124 -16.30 -57.64 -49.74
N VAL A 125 -16.26 -58.74 -50.50
CA VAL A 125 -15.05 -59.57 -50.67
C VAL A 125 -14.76 -59.99 -52.12
N ARG A 126 -15.57 -59.59 -53.11
CA ARG A 126 -15.48 -60.14 -54.47
C ARG A 126 -14.92 -59.10 -55.45
N PRO A 127 -13.63 -59.16 -55.81
CA PRO A 127 -13.06 -58.23 -56.77
C PRO A 127 -13.47 -58.59 -58.21
N HIS A 128 -13.85 -57.58 -58.99
CA HIS A 128 -14.16 -57.71 -60.42
C HIS A 128 -13.45 -56.64 -61.24
N GLN A 129 -12.95 -57.02 -62.42
CA GLN A 129 -12.31 -56.06 -63.33
C GLN A 129 -13.34 -55.06 -63.88
N ILE A 130 -12.99 -53.78 -63.87
CA ILE A 130 -13.84 -52.69 -64.39
C ILE A 130 -13.14 -51.90 -65.49
N ALA A 131 -13.87 -50.98 -66.12
CA ALA A 131 -13.32 -50.12 -67.17
C ALA A 131 -12.15 -49.25 -66.65
N VAL A 132 -11.18 -49.02 -67.52
CA VAL A 132 -10.03 -48.15 -67.25
C VAL A 132 -10.51 -46.74 -66.94
N ARG A 133 -10.07 -46.20 -65.80
CA ARG A 133 -10.28 -44.80 -65.40
C ARG A 133 -8.95 -44.09 -65.28
N LYS A 134 -8.89 -42.84 -65.77
CA LYS A 134 -7.68 -42.03 -65.68
C LYS A 134 -7.44 -41.58 -64.24
N ILE A 135 -6.26 -41.88 -63.73
CA ILE A 135 -5.79 -41.42 -62.41
C ILE A 135 -5.19 -40.01 -62.57
N PRO A 136 -5.59 -39.01 -61.77
CA PRO A 136 -4.98 -37.69 -61.81
C PRO A 136 -3.49 -37.76 -61.42
N LYS A 137 -2.59 -37.17 -62.22
CA LYS A 137 -1.19 -37.01 -61.82
C LYS A 137 -1.09 -35.97 -60.68
N PRO A 138 -0.20 -36.14 -59.69
CA PRO A 138 0.87 -37.13 -59.58
C PRO A 138 0.47 -38.46 -58.91
N PHE A 139 -0.82 -38.70 -58.65
CA PHE A 139 -1.27 -39.87 -57.90
C PHE A 139 -1.14 -41.17 -58.70
N SER A 140 -0.91 -42.25 -57.96
CA SER A 140 -0.75 -43.62 -58.47
C SER A 140 -1.97 -44.49 -58.22
N THR A 141 -2.77 -44.15 -57.20
CA THR A 141 -4.00 -44.83 -56.79
C THR A 141 -5.16 -43.83 -56.69
N LEU A 142 -6.35 -44.25 -57.11
CA LEU A 142 -7.62 -43.55 -56.95
C LEU A 142 -8.68 -44.54 -56.47
N PHE A 143 -9.24 -44.27 -55.30
CA PHE A 143 -10.47 -44.87 -54.80
C PHE A 143 -11.67 -44.03 -55.20
N VAL A 144 -12.79 -44.69 -55.52
CA VAL A 144 -14.07 -44.03 -55.80
C VAL A 144 -15.15 -44.77 -55.03
N PHE A 145 -15.89 -44.01 -54.21
CA PHE A 145 -16.98 -44.52 -53.38
C PHE A 145 -18.29 -43.84 -53.81
N PRO A 146 -19.07 -44.43 -54.73
CA PRO A 146 -20.41 -43.95 -55.07
C PRO A 146 -21.37 -44.04 -53.88
N PHE A 147 -22.21 -43.03 -53.67
CA PHE A 147 -23.25 -43.04 -52.63
C PHE A 147 -24.52 -43.73 -53.16
N ASP A 148 -24.47 -45.06 -53.28
CA ASP A 148 -25.49 -45.88 -53.97
C ASP A 148 -26.35 -46.74 -53.02
N ARG A 149 -26.41 -46.37 -51.73
CA ARG A 149 -27.11 -47.10 -50.66
C ARG A 149 -28.60 -46.75 -50.49
N GLU A 150 -29.10 -45.73 -51.18
CA GLU A 150 -30.48 -45.21 -51.03
C GLU A 150 -31.59 -46.25 -51.20
N ASN A 151 -31.35 -47.32 -51.97
CA ASN A 151 -32.37 -48.30 -52.37
C ASN A 151 -32.28 -49.66 -51.65
N GLU A 152 -31.46 -49.80 -50.59
CA GLU A 152 -31.28 -51.05 -49.82
C GLU A 152 -32.18 -51.11 -48.58
N GLU A 153 -32.65 -52.29 -48.16
CA GLU A 153 -33.58 -52.42 -47.00
C GLU A 153 -32.87 -52.30 -45.63
N LEU A 154 -31.57 -52.60 -45.55
CA LEU A 154 -30.76 -52.46 -44.33
C LEU A 154 -29.85 -51.22 -44.44
N ASN A 155 -29.90 -50.34 -43.44
CA ASN A 155 -29.04 -49.14 -43.30
C ASN A 155 -29.15 -48.13 -44.46
N GLN A 156 -30.37 -47.71 -44.78
CA GLN A 156 -30.61 -46.63 -45.75
C GLN A 156 -29.91 -45.34 -45.30
N ILE A 157 -29.07 -44.80 -46.17
CA ILE A 157 -28.51 -43.47 -46.07
C ILE A 157 -28.67 -42.78 -47.42
N THR A 158 -29.10 -41.52 -47.39
CA THR A 158 -29.18 -40.69 -48.59
C THR A 158 -27.80 -40.20 -49.01
N SER A 159 -27.64 -39.87 -50.29
CA SER A 159 -26.41 -39.24 -50.81
C SER A 159 -26.06 -37.96 -50.05
N GLN A 160 -27.08 -37.21 -49.63
CA GLN A 160 -26.92 -35.99 -48.85
C GLN A 160 -26.40 -36.28 -47.44
N GLU A 161 -26.97 -37.25 -46.73
CA GLU A 161 -26.47 -37.66 -45.41
C GLU A 161 -25.04 -38.21 -45.48
N ALA A 162 -24.72 -39.01 -46.52
CA ALA A 162 -23.36 -39.50 -46.75
C ALA A 162 -22.37 -38.34 -46.99
N PHE A 163 -22.78 -37.36 -47.81
CA PHE A 163 -22.01 -36.15 -48.05
C PHE A 163 -21.76 -35.36 -46.76
N ASP A 164 -22.80 -35.12 -45.97
CA ASP A 164 -22.72 -34.33 -44.75
C ASP A 164 -21.82 -35.00 -43.69
N GLU A 165 -21.98 -36.30 -43.44
CA GLU A 165 -21.14 -37.03 -42.47
C GLU A 165 -19.65 -37.03 -42.85
N ILE A 166 -19.34 -37.30 -44.12
CA ILE A 166 -17.95 -37.31 -44.61
C ILE A 166 -17.37 -35.89 -44.59
N SER A 167 -18.17 -34.88 -44.96
CA SER A 167 -17.79 -33.46 -44.91
C SER A 167 -17.37 -33.05 -43.50
N ASP A 168 -18.17 -33.40 -42.50
CA ASP A 168 -17.90 -33.10 -41.10
C ASP A 168 -16.65 -33.83 -40.59
N ARG A 169 -16.43 -35.09 -41.00
CA ARG A 169 -15.19 -35.81 -40.67
C ARG A 169 -13.95 -35.15 -41.28
N LEU A 170 -13.96 -34.83 -42.57
CA LEU A 170 -12.82 -34.21 -43.23
C LEU A 170 -12.47 -32.84 -42.62
N LYS A 171 -13.50 -32.06 -42.26
CA LYS A 171 -13.34 -30.80 -41.54
C LYS A 171 -12.79 -30.98 -40.12
N SER A 172 -12.96 -32.15 -39.50
CA SER A 172 -12.57 -32.42 -38.10
C SER A 172 -11.30 -33.25 -37.93
N LEU A 173 -10.65 -33.75 -39.00
CA LEU A 173 -9.39 -34.53 -38.91
C LEU A 173 -8.34 -33.88 -37.99
N GLY A 174 -8.10 -32.57 -38.16
CA GLY A 174 -7.17 -31.79 -37.34
C GLY A 174 -5.71 -31.89 -37.79
N ILE A 175 -4.88 -30.93 -37.39
CA ILE A 175 -3.46 -30.84 -37.81
C ILE A 175 -2.60 -31.98 -37.24
N ARG A 176 -2.98 -32.53 -36.08
CA ARG A 176 -2.24 -33.59 -35.39
C ARG A 176 -2.37 -34.98 -36.04
N THR A 177 -3.27 -35.16 -37.02
CA THR A 177 -3.41 -36.43 -37.76
C THR A 177 -2.11 -36.88 -38.41
N LEU A 178 -1.27 -35.92 -38.86
CA LEU A 178 0.02 -36.21 -39.48
C LEU A 178 1.15 -36.41 -38.47
N LEU A 179 0.97 -36.07 -37.18
CA LEU A 179 2.08 -35.84 -36.24
C LEU A 179 3.05 -37.03 -36.15
N PHE A 180 2.51 -38.24 -36.03
CA PHE A 180 3.26 -39.48 -35.83
C PHE A 180 3.34 -40.37 -37.09
N LEU A 181 2.95 -39.85 -38.26
CA LEU A 181 3.10 -40.57 -39.52
C LEU A 181 4.53 -40.42 -40.03
N LYS A 182 5.04 -41.45 -40.72
CA LYS A 182 6.43 -41.52 -41.16
C LYS A 182 6.60 -41.09 -42.61
N ASN A 183 5.67 -41.48 -43.48
CA ASN A 183 5.77 -41.28 -44.93
C ASN A 183 4.84 -40.17 -45.42
N LEU A 184 3.61 -40.11 -44.89
CA LEU A 184 2.62 -39.15 -45.31
C LEU A 184 2.98 -37.76 -44.78
N GLU A 185 3.25 -36.83 -45.70
CA GLU A 185 3.64 -35.46 -45.41
C GLU A 185 2.48 -34.48 -45.64
N GLN A 186 1.53 -34.82 -46.52
CA GLN A 186 0.44 -33.94 -46.90
C GLN A 186 -0.92 -34.67 -46.98
N ILE A 187 -1.93 -34.08 -46.35
CA ILE A 187 -3.35 -34.43 -46.51
C ILE A 187 -4.07 -33.21 -47.08
N SER A 188 -4.74 -33.33 -48.23
CA SER A 188 -5.60 -32.29 -48.77
C SER A 188 -7.03 -32.76 -48.90
N PHE A 189 -8.00 -31.86 -48.77
CA PHE A 189 -9.39 -32.15 -49.08
C PHE A 189 -10.09 -30.98 -49.79
N ILE A 190 -10.97 -31.32 -50.72
CA ILE A 190 -11.84 -30.41 -51.45
C ILE A 190 -13.27 -30.95 -51.33
N ILE A 191 -14.18 -30.11 -50.85
CA ILE A 191 -15.58 -30.44 -50.67
C ILE A 191 -16.40 -29.57 -51.63
N GLU A 192 -17.22 -30.23 -52.46
CA GLU A 192 -18.15 -29.57 -53.36
C GLU A 192 -19.05 -28.59 -52.58
N GLY A 193 -19.20 -27.36 -53.06
CA GLY A 193 -19.84 -26.28 -52.29
C GLY A 193 -18.87 -25.35 -51.54
N GLY A 194 -17.55 -25.58 -51.65
CA GLY A 194 -16.54 -24.53 -51.48
C GLY A 194 -15.60 -24.65 -50.28
N SER A 195 -15.76 -25.66 -49.42
CA SER A 195 -14.80 -25.90 -48.32
C SER A 195 -13.58 -26.65 -48.84
N SER A 196 -12.39 -26.20 -48.45
CA SER A 196 -11.16 -26.94 -48.72
C SER A 196 -10.17 -26.76 -47.58
N GLY A 197 -9.23 -27.68 -47.47
CA GLY A 197 -8.14 -27.56 -46.52
C GLY A 197 -6.96 -28.45 -46.86
N SER A 198 -5.84 -28.12 -46.27
CA SER A 198 -4.60 -28.88 -46.39
C SER A 198 -3.88 -28.94 -45.05
N TYR A 199 -3.33 -30.10 -44.75
CA TYR A 199 -2.44 -30.35 -43.63
C TYR A 199 -1.07 -30.73 -44.18
N LEU A 200 -0.02 -30.12 -43.64
CA LEU A 200 1.37 -30.36 -44.00
C LEU A 200 2.18 -30.74 -42.75
N ARG A 201 3.11 -31.67 -42.91
CA ARG A 201 4.08 -32.07 -41.90
C ARG A 201 5.49 -31.75 -42.39
N GLU A 202 6.22 -30.98 -41.60
CA GLU A 202 7.66 -30.75 -41.77
C GLU A 202 8.40 -31.45 -40.63
N ASN A 203 9.44 -32.23 -40.94
CA ASN A 203 10.20 -32.99 -39.95
C ASN A 203 11.70 -32.65 -40.03
N GLU A 204 12.28 -32.27 -38.91
CA GLU A 204 13.71 -32.09 -38.71
C GLU A 204 14.21 -33.17 -37.73
N GLU A 205 14.90 -34.18 -38.25
CA GLU A 205 15.44 -35.27 -37.44
C GLU A 205 16.80 -34.91 -36.84
N HIS A 206 16.94 -35.10 -35.54
CA HIS A 206 18.21 -35.04 -34.80
C HIS A 206 18.55 -36.41 -34.21
N GLU A 207 19.76 -36.56 -33.68
CA GLU A 207 20.25 -37.84 -33.14
C GLU A 207 19.38 -38.38 -31.99
N THR A 208 18.89 -37.50 -31.12
CA THR A 208 18.16 -37.88 -29.88
C THR A 208 16.66 -37.57 -29.93
N HIS A 209 16.22 -36.75 -30.88
CA HIS A 209 14.84 -36.25 -30.97
C HIS A 209 14.52 -35.80 -32.39
N SER A 210 13.25 -35.59 -32.68
CA SER A 210 12.79 -34.96 -33.92
C SER A 210 12.00 -33.71 -33.58
N ARG A 211 12.11 -32.69 -34.42
CA ARG A 211 11.29 -31.49 -34.36
C ARG A 211 10.29 -31.53 -35.51
N VAL A 212 9.01 -31.63 -35.18
CA VAL A 212 7.93 -31.74 -36.16
C VAL A 212 7.08 -30.49 -36.12
N LYS A 213 6.84 -29.89 -37.28
CA LYS A 213 5.86 -28.82 -37.46
C LYS A 213 4.68 -29.36 -38.25
N VAL A 214 3.47 -29.20 -37.72
CA VAL A 214 2.23 -29.50 -38.43
C VAL A 214 1.50 -28.21 -38.72
N ILE A 215 1.12 -28.00 -39.99
CA ILE A 215 0.50 -26.78 -40.48
C ILE A 215 -0.86 -27.16 -41.06
N GLY A 216 -1.90 -26.45 -40.67
CA GLY A 216 -3.24 -26.59 -41.22
C GLY A 216 -3.70 -25.28 -41.84
N GLN A 217 -4.24 -25.38 -43.04
CA GLN A 217 -4.94 -24.28 -43.71
C GLN A 217 -6.39 -24.69 -43.92
N LYS A 218 -7.34 -23.92 -43.36
CA LYS A 218 -8.78 -24.09 -43.60
C LYS A 218 -9.38 -22.73 -43.93
N ASN A 219 -9.98 -22.60 -45.13
CA ASN A 219 -10.71 -21.39 -45.52
C ASN A 219 -9.98 -20.06 -45.19
N GLU A 220 -8.68 -19.96 -45.49
CA GLU A 220 -7.77 -18.81 -45.22
C GLU A 220 -7.23 -18.65 -43.78
N GLU A 221 -7.68 -19.44 -42.81
CA GLU A 221 -7.05 -19.50 -41.49
C GLU A 221 -5.88 -20.50 -41.49
N GLU A 222 -4.68 -20.01 -41.14
CA GLU A 222 -3.47 -20.81 -40.97
C GLU A 222 -3.23 -21.07 -39.48
N VAL A 223 -3.10 -22.34 -39.10
CA VAL A 223 -2.76 -22.77 -37.74
C VAL A 223 -1.55 -23.69 -37.83
N ASP A 224 -0.50 -23.41 -37.07
CA ASP A 224 0.64 -24.30 -36.94
C ASP A 224 0.90 -24.69 -35.49
N GLU A 225 1.37 -25.93 -35.29
CA GLU A 225 1.91 -26.41 -34.03
C GLU A 225 3.31 -26.96 -34.24
N GLN A 226 4.16 -26.79 -33.23
CA GLN A 226 5.50 -27.34 -33.22
C GLN A 226 5.64 -28.34 -32.07
N TRP A 227 6.30 -29.46 -32.34
CA TRP A 227 6.40 -30.59 -31.44
C TRP A 227 7.84 -31.08 -31.35
N LEU A 228 8.24 -31.45 -30.14
CA LEU A 228 9.50 -32.11 -29.85
C LEU A 228 9.20 -33.58 -29.55
N ILE A 229 9.60 -34.48 -30.45
CA ILE A 229 9.28 -35.91 -30.40
C ILE A 229 10.53 -36.70 -30.02
N PHE A 230 10.42 -37.53 -28.99
CA PHE A 230 11.44 -38.47 -28.56
C PHE A 230 10.96 -39.88 -28.90
N SER A 231 11.82 -40.70 -29.47
CA SER A 231 11.46 -42.03 -29.95
C SER A 231 12.37 -43.11 -29.37
N LYS A 232 11.79 -44.28 -29.03
CA LYS A 232 12.53 -45.46 -28.61
C LYS A 232 12.09 -46.67 -29.43
N SER A 233 13.06 -47.35 -30.02
CA SER A 233 12.79 -48.59 -30.78
C SER A 233 12.51 -49.74 -29.83
N LEU A 234 11.61 -50.65 -30.22
CA LEU A 234 11.30 -51.82 -29.42
C LEU A 234 12.46 -52.84 -29.45
N PRO A 235 12.61 -53.71 -28.43
CA PRO A 235 13.57 -54.81 -28.48
C PRO A 235 13.28 -55.82 -29.60
N ASP A 236 14.30 -56.56 -30.02
CA ASP A 236 14.16 -57.67 -30.98
C ASP A 236 13.07 -58.67 -30.55
N PRO A 237 12.25 -59.21 -31.48
CA PRO A 237 12.35 -59.07 -32.94
C PRO A 237 11.68 -57.80 -33.54
N TYR A 238 11.16 -56.89 -32.71
CA TYR A 238 10.29 -55.78 -33.16
C TYR A 238 11.02 -54.44 -33.36
N HIS A 239 12.33 -54.46 -33.60
CA HIS A 239 13.18 -53.27 -33.69
C HIS A 239 12.74 -52.19 -34.69
N ASP A 240 11.98 -52.55 -35.71
CA ASP A 240 11.43 -51.60 -36.69
C ASP A 240 10.28 -50.74 -36.13
N LEU A 241 9.69 -51.14 -35.01
CA LEU A 241 8.63 -50.41 -34.31
C LEU A 241 9.20 -49.47 -33.25
N LYS A 242 8.51 -48.34 -33.04
CA LYS A 242 8.89 -47.32 -32.07
C LYS A 242 7.73 -46.90 -31.17
N THR A 243 8.08 -46.53 -29.95
CA THR A 243 7.21 -45.74 -29.05
C THR A 243 7.72 -44.31 -29.01
N GLU A 244 6.81 -43.35 -28.92
CA GLU A 244 7.15 -41.93 -29.00
C GLU A 244 6.44 -41.11 -27.92
N ILE A 245 7.14 -40.07 -27.45
CA ILE A 245 6.61 -39.04 -26.56
C ILE A 245 6.76 -37.70 -27.27
N ALA A 246 5.69 -36.93 -27.38
CA ALA A 246 5.70 -35.63 -28.06
C ALA A 246 5.29 -34.49 -27.12
N PHE A 247 6.19 -33.53 -26.95
CA PHE A 247 5.98 -32.30 -26.18
C PHE A 247 5.67 -31.12 -27.09
N HIS A 248 4.68 -30.31 -26.73
CA HIS A 248 4.31 -29.13 -27.52
C HIS A 248 5.28 -27.97 -27.26
N LEU A 249 5.76 -27.34 -28.34
CA LEU A 249 6.68 -26.20 -28.31
C LEU A 249 5.95 -24.89 -28.58
N LYS A 250 6.13 -23.92 -27.68
CA LYS A 250 5.65 -22.54 -27.86
C LYS A 250 6.84 -21.60 -28.03
N THR A 251 6.72 -20.63 -28.94
CA THR A 251 7.73 -19.57 -29.09
C THR A 251 7.58 -18.55 -27.96
N LYS A 252 8.68 -18.23 -27.26
CA LYS A 252 8.67 -17.24 -26.17
C LYS A 252 8.44 -15.83 -26.71
N GLU A 253 7.61 -15.04 -26.02
CA GLU A 253 7.37 -13.65 -26.38
C GLU A 253 8.68 -12.82 -26.29
N GLY A 254 8.92 -11.98 -27.30
CA GLY A 254 10.04 -11.02 -27.30
C GLY A 254 11.43 -11.56 -27.66
N LYS A 255 11.61 -12.86 -27.92
CA LYS A 255 12.88 -13.44 -28.39
C LYS A 255 12.67 -14.35 -29.61
N LYS A 256 13.14 -13.90 -30.79
CA LYS A 256 13.17 -14.75 -32.00
C LYS A 256 14.01 -16.01 -31.74
N ASN A 257 13.47 -17.17 -32.13
CA ASN A 257 14.11 -18.49 -32.02
C ASN A 257 14.33 -19.03 -30.60
N SER A 258 13.60 -18.53 -29.60
CA SER A 258 13.56 -19.14 -28.26
C SER A 258 12.24 -19.89 -28.08
N HIS A 259 12.32 -21.19 -27.81
CA HIS A 259 11.16 -22.04 -27.56
C HIS A 259 11.08 -22.45 -26.09
N GLU A 260 9.89 -22.83 -25.64
CA GLU A 260 9.64 -23.54 -24.38
C GLU A 260 8.67 -24.70 -24.61
N ILE A 261 8.83 -25.74 -23.80
CA ILE A 261 7.86 -26.82 -23.73
C ILE A 261 6.72 -26.37 -22.82
N VAL A 262 5.48 -26.56 -23.26
CA VAL A 262 4.27 -26.19 -22.52
C VAL A 262 3.31 -27.37 -22.41
N PRO A 263 2.53 -27.47 -21.31
CA PRO A 263 1.55 -28.53 -21.15
C PRO A 263 0.37 -28.37 -22.14
N ILE A 264 -0.13 -29.51 -22.62
CA ILE A 264 -1.38 -29.58 -23.42
C ILE A 264 -2.58 -29.93 -22.52
N GLN A 265 -3.77 -29.51 -22.93
CA GLN A 265 -5.00 -29.70 -22.14
C GLN A 265 -5.67 -31.06 -22.38
N SER A 266 -5.50 -31.64 -23.57
CA SER A 266 -5.98 -32.98 -23.91
C SER A 266 -4.87 -33.75 -24.61
N SER A 267 -4.70 -34.99 -24.17
CA SER A 267 -3.67 -35.92 -24.58
C SER A 267 -4.26 -37.31 -24.80
N LEU A 268 -4.89 -37.49 -25.95
CA LEU A 268 -5.37 -38.78 -26.42
C LEU A 268 -4.17 -39.70 -26.74
N LEU A 269 -4.22 -40.92 -26.22
CA LEU A 269 -3.26 -41.97 -26.54
C LEU A 269 -3.33 -42.28 -28.04
N THR A 270 -2.20 -42.24 -28.72
CA THR A 270 -2.14 -42.32 -30.17
C THR A 270 -1.58 -43.67 -30.63
N VAL A 271 -2.29 -44.32 -31.55
CA VAL A 271 -1.83 -45.52 -32.26
C VAL A 271 -1.79 -45.15 -33.74
N PHE A 272 -0.76 -44.38 -34.11
CA PHE A 272 -0.65 -43.60 -35.35
C PHE A 272 -1.69 -42.46 -35.47
N PHE A 273 -2.96 -42.76 -35.19
CA PHE A 273 -4.05 -41.80 -35.05
C PHE A 273 -4.56 -41.76 -33.61
N PRO A 274 -5.14 -40.62 -33.17
CA PRO A 274 -5.72 -40.51 -31.83
C PRO A 274 -6.80 -41.55 -31.58
N THR A 275 -6.76 -42.19 -30.41
CA THR A 275 -7.85 -43.05 -29.88
C THR A 275 -8.76 -42.24 -28.96
N ASP A 276 -9.84 -42.82 -28.45
CA ASP A 276 -10.73 -42.18 -27.46
C ASP A 276 -10.16 -42.29 -26.01
N GLN A 277 -9.00 -42.93 -25.84
CA GLN A 277 -8.33 -43.07 -24.54
C GLN A 277 -7.55 -41.81 -24.18
N GLU A 278 -8.16 -40.93 -23.39
CA GLU A 278 -7.49 -39.78 -22.77
C GLU A 278 -6.46 -40.23 -21.71
N THR A 279 -5.29 -39.60 -21.72
CA THR A 279 -4.19 -39.88 -20.76
C THR A 279 -4.04 -38.81 -19.69
N HIS A 280 -4.57 -37.61 -19.93
CA HIS A 280 -4.45 -36.43 -19.05
C HIS A 280 -3.01 -35.97 -18.75
N LEU A 281 -2.03 -36.47 -19.50
CA LEU A 281 -0.64 -36.02 -19.46
C LEU A 281 -0.51 -34.67 -20.17
N GLY A 282 0.51 -33.89 -19.81
CA GLY A 282 0.82 -32.64 -20.52
C GLY A 282 1.62 -32.83 -21.81
N PHE A 283 1.71 -34.07 -22.31
CA PHE A 283 2.36 -34.47 -23.55
C PHE A 283 1.60 -35.62 -24.22
N LEU A 284 1.87 -35.89 -25.50
CA LEU A 284 1.26 -37.00 -26.24
C LEU A 284 2.12 -38.26 -26.15
N VAL A 285 1.46 -39.41 -26.07
CA VAL A 285 2.09 -40.73 -26.12
C VAL A 285 1.63 -41.44 -27.37
N GLN A 286 2.59 -41.99 -28.11
CA GLN A 286 2.37 -42.85 -29.25
C GLN A 286 3.06 -44.20 -29.07
N GLY A 287 2.44 -45.25 -29.57
CA GLY A 287 3.07 -46.55 -29.72
C GLY A 287 2.19 -47.56 -30.45
N PRO A 288 2.73 -48.73 -30.83
CA PRO A 288 2.00 -49.77 -31.54
C PRO A 288 1.11 -50.58 -30.58
N PHE A 289 0.24 -49.90 -29.83
CA PHE A 289 -0.68 -50.55 -28.90
C PHE A 289 -1.70 -51.42 -29.64
N LYS A 290 -2.05 -52.55 -29.05
CA LYS A 290 -3.22 -53.32 -29.48
C LYS A 290 -4.47 -52.59 -29.01
N THR A 291 -5.37 -52.31 -29.95
CA THR A 291 -6.65 -51.66 -29.70
C THR A 291 -7.80 -52.67 -29.65
N THR A 292 -9.00 -52.22 -29.28
CA THR A 292 -10.26 -52.89 -29.60
C THR A 292 -10.46 -52.98 -31.14
N PRO A 293 -11.37 -53.84 -31.64
CA PRO A 293 -11.69 -53.89 -33.07
C PRO A 293 -12.17 -52.54 -33.66
N ALA A 294 -12.87 -51.74 -32.85
CA ALA A 294 -13.33 -50.40 -33.22
C ALA A 294 -12.22 -49.33 -33.18
N ARG A 295 -11.03 -49.68 -32.66
CA ARG A 295 -9.86 -48.80 -32.48
C ARG A 295 -10.05 -47.57 -31.59
N ASP A 296 -11.15 -47.52 -30.87
CA ASP A 296 -11.51 -46.47 -29.92
C ASP A 296 -10.73 -46.57 -28.60
N ASN A 297 -10.45 -47.80 -28.12
CA ASN A 297 -9.93 -48.03 -26.77
C ASN A 297 -8.76 -49.02 -26.72
N ILE A 298 -7.97 -48.95 -25.65
CA ILE A 298 -6.80 -49.82 -25.41
C ILE A 298 -7.12 -50.85 -24.31
N PRO A 299 -7.08 -52.17 -24.60
CA PRO A 299 -7.26 -53.20 -23.59
C PRO A 299 -6.13 -53.18 -22.55
N LYS A 300 -6.44 -52.72 -21.34
CA LYS A 300 -5.49 -52.53 -20.22
C LYS A 300 -4.83 -53.81 -19.71
N GLN A 301 -5.50 -54.95 -19.85
CA GLN A 301 -4.99 -56.25 -19.37
C GLN A 301 -4.11 -56.99 -20.40
N ASN A 302 -3.91 -56.41 -21.59
CA ASN A 302 -3.11 -57.03 -22.62
C ASN A 302 -1.60 -56.93 -22.29
N GLU A 303 -0.90 -58.07 -22.29
CA GLU A 303 0.53 -58.13 -21.93
C GLU A 303 1.45 -57.35 -22.89
N TRP A 304 1.10 -57.27 -24.18
CA TRP A 304 1.85 -56.44 -25.13
C TRP A 304 1.75 -54.95 -24.77
N ASN A 305 0.53 -54.48 -24.47
CA ASN A 305 0.31 -53.09 -24.07
C ASN A 305 1.04 -52.75 -22.76
N LYS A 306 1.02 -53.66 -21.77
CA LYS A 306 1.78 -53.48 -20.53
C LYS A 306 3.29 -53.36 -20.78
N ASN A 307 3.85 -54.20 -21.67
CA ASN A 307 5.26 -54.12 -22.04
C ASN A 307 5.59 -52.80 -22.75
N LEU A 308 4.71 -52.29 -23.62
CA LEU A 308 4.89 -50.99 -24.26
C LEU A 308 4.94 -49.84 -23.25
N VAL A 309 4.10 -49.87 -22.21
CA VAL A 309 4.15 -48.88 -21.13
C VAL A 309 5.52 -48.87 -20.45
N LEU A 310 6.15 -50.03 -20.23
CA LEU A 310 7.49 -50.11 -19.66
C LEU A 310 8.55 -49.48 -20.58
N VAL A 311 8.42 -49.63 -21.90
CA VAL A 311 9.31 -48.97 -22.87
C VAL A 311 9.11 -47.46 -22.83
N ILE A 312 7.85 -46.99 -22.77
CA ILE A 312 7.52 -45.56 -22.69
C ILE A 312 8.01 -44.96 -21.38
N ARG A 313 7.93 -45.70 -20.26
CA ARG A 313 8.50 -45.32 -18.97
C ARG A 313 10.00 -45.06 -19.07
N ASP A 314 10.72 -45.98 -19.71
CA ASP A 314 12.17 -45.85 -19.87
C ASP A 314 12.51 -44.69 -20.82
N LEU A 315 11.74 -44.53 -21.90
CA LEU A 315 11.86 -43.38 -22.80
C LEU A 315 11.61 -42.05 -22.08
N LEU A 316 10.59 -41.97 -21.21
CA LEU A 316 10.33 -40.76 -20.41
C LEU A 316 11.55 -40.41 -19.54
N SER A 317 12.11 -41.41 -18.86
CA SER A 317 13.29 -41.25 -18.00
C SER A 317 14.48 -40.70 -18.78
N GLU A 318 14.75 -41.25 -19.97
CA GLU A 318 15.80 -40.78 -20.88
C GLU A 318 15.51 -39.35 -21.39
N THR A 319 14.25 -39.07 -21.71
CA THR A 319 13.81 -37.77 -22.24
C THR A 319 14.08 -36.63 -21.26
N LEU A 320 13.92 -36.84 -19.95
CA LEU A 320 14.22 -35.82 -18.94
C LEU A 320 15.67 -35.31 -19.04
N HIS A 321 16.61 -36.21 -19.31
CA HIS A 321 18.02 -35.88 -19.49
C HIS A 321 18.27 -35.11 -20.80
N VAL A 322 17.67 -35.58 -21.90
CA VAL A 322 17.83 -34.90 -23.20
C VAL A 322 17.22 -33.50 -23.14
N VAL A 323 16.05 -33.32 -22.53
CA VAL A 323 15.41 -32.00 -22.36
C VAL A 323 16.28 -31.06 -21.51
N LYS A 324 16.99 -31.57 -20.50
CA LYS A 324 17.98 -30.80 -19.75
C LYS A 324 19.14 -30.35 -20.64
N ASP A 325 19.71 -31.26 -21.44
CA ASP A 325 20.86 -30.97 -22.30
C ASP A 325 20.50 -29.99 -23.43
N LEU A 326 19.25 -30.00 -23.90
CA LEU A 326 18.71 -29.02 -24.83
C LEU A 326 18.43 -27.64 -24.19
N GLY A 327 18.59 -27.49 -22.87
CA GLY A 327 18.27 -26.26 -22.15
C GLY A 327 16.78 -25.94 -22.06
N LEU A 328 15.92 -26.96 -22.21
CA LEU A 328 14.45 -26.84 -22.22
C LEU A 328 13.81 -27.28 -20.89
N LEU A 329 14.60 -27.85 -19.96
CA LEU A 329 14.15 -28.24 -18.62
C LEU A 329 13.78 -26.98 -17.79
N SER A 330 12.49 -26.70 -17.73
CA SER A 330 11.90 -25.51 -17.12
C SER A 330 10.72 -25.87 -16.22
N VAL A 331 10.20 -24.91 -15.44
CA VAL A 331 9.00 -25.15 -14.61
C VAL A 331 7.82 -25.61 -15.48
N SER A 332 7.60 -24.99 -16.65
CA SER A 332 6.52 -25.39 -17.54
C SER A 332 6.68 -26.80 -18.11
N PHE A 333 7.92 -27.24 -18.37
CA PHE A 333 8.18 -28.64 -18.71
C PHE A 333 7.85 -29.60 -17.57
N LEU A 334 8.16 -29.24 -16.32
CA LEU A 334 7.83 -30.08 -15.16
C LEU A 334 6.32 -30.25 -14.99
N GLU A 335 5.52 -29.25 -15.35
CA GLU A 335 4.05 -29.34 -15.36
C GLU A 335 3.51 -30.32 -16.41
N CYS A 336 4.29 -30.64 -17.45
CA CYS A 336 3.89 -31.65 -18.44
C CYS A 336 3.93 -33.07 -17.88
N LEU A 337 4.72 -33.30 -16.82
CA LEU A 337 5.03 -34.63 -16.30
C LEU A 337 3.87 -35.22 -15.51
N PRO A 338 3.81 -36.56 -15.34
CA PRO A 338 2.82 -37.20 -14.48
C PRO A 338 3.12 -36.92 -13.00
N ILE A 339 2.68 -35.76 -12.51
CA ILE A 339 2.91 -35.28 -11.13
C ILE A 339 1.61 -35.15 -10.31
N ARG A 340 0.46 -35.35 -10.94
CA ARG A 340 -0.86 -35.14 -10.32
C ARG A 340 -1.38 -36.43 -9.69
N ASP A 341 -1.63 -36.39 -8.38
CA ASP A 341 -2.16 -37.53 -7.62
C ASP A 341 -3.50 -38.05 -8.14
N VAL A 342 -4.37 -37.16 -8.63
CA VAL A 342 -5.67 -37.53 -9.21
C VAL A 342 -5.53 -38.50 -10.38
N LEU A 343 -4.40 -38.47 -11.09
CA LEU A 343 -4.15 -39.33 -12.24
C LEU A 343 -3.60 -40.72 -11.85
N LEU A 344 -3.22 -40.93 -10.58
CA LEU A 344 -2.74 -42.23 -10.09
C LEU A 344 -3.83 -43.31 -10.07
N HIS A 345 -5.11 -42.94 -10.20
CA HIS A 345 -6.18 -43.92 -10.40
C HIS A 345 -5.99 -44.76 -11.68
N ASP A 346 -5.23 -44.28 -12.67
CA ASP A 346 -4.88 -45.04 -13.87
C ASP A 346 -3.54 -45.79 -13.68
N GLU A 347 -3.60 -46.89 -12.92
CA GLU A 347 -2.42 -47.66 -12.50
C GLU A 347 -1.65 -48.32 -13.66
N TRP A 348 -2.28 -48.56 -14.82
CA TRP A 348 -1.64 -49.31 -15.91
C TRP A 348 -0.71 -48.46 -16.79
N LEU A 349 -1.03 -47.17 -17.02
CA LEU A 349 -0.24 -46.26 -17.87
C LEU A 349 0.42 -45.16 -17.04
N VAL A 350 -0.35 -44.36 -16.31
CA VAL A 350 0.17 -43.18 -15.61
C VAL A 350 1.03 -43.59 -14.41
N GLY A 351 0.63 -44.62 -13.65
CA GLY A 351 1.38 -45.11 -12.49
C GLY A 351 2.87 -45.39 -12.77
N PRO A 352 3.22 -46.22 -13.77
CA PRO A 352 4.61 -46.46 -14.15
C PRO A 352 5.38 -45.20 -14.53
N LEU A 353 4.75 -44.25 -15.25
CA LEU A 353 5.39 -43.00 -15.68
C LEU A 353 5.62 -42.04 -14.50
N TYR A 354 4.68 -42.00 -13.55
CA TYR A 354 4.79 -41.27 -12.30
C TYR A 354 5.99 -41.74 -11.48
N GLU A 355 6.11 -43.05 -11.27
CA GLU A 355 7.23 -43.65 -10.52
C GLU A 355 8.58 -43.40 -11.21
N ALA A 356 8.62 -43.46 -12.55
CA ALA A 356 9.83 -43.12 -13.30
C ALA A 356 10.23 -41.65 -13.15
N THR A 357 9.25 -40.75 -13.18
CA THR A 357 9.48 -39.31 -12.95
C THR A 357 10.04 -39.06 -11.54
N LYS A 358 9.42 -39.69 -10.54
CA LYS A 358 9.87 -39.60 -9.14
C LYS A 358 11.31 -40.09 -8.97
N ASN A 359 11.60 -41.31 -9.44
CA ASN A 359 12.93 -41.92 -9.37
C ASN A 359 13.98 -41.05 -10.09
N ALA A 360 13.64 -40.48 -11.25
CA ALA A 360 14.53 -39.59 -11.96
C ALA A 360 14.91 -38.35 -11.13
N PHE A 361 13.97 -37.72 -10.42
CA PHE A 361 14.27 -36.59 -9.53
C PHE A 361 15.10 -36.97 -8.29
N GLU A 362 14.97 -38.21 -7.81
CA GLU A 362 15.76 -38.72 -6.68
C GLU A 362 17.21 -39.03 -7.08
N VAL A 363 17.42 -39.62 -8.25
CA VAL A 363 18.73 -40.13 -8.69
C VAL A 363 19.52 -39.10 -9.52
N SER A 364 18.85 -38.16 -10.19
CA SER A 364 19.46 -37.26 -11.18
C SER A 364 19.21 -35.79 -10.88
N GLU A 365 20.18 -34.93 -11.25
CA GLU A 365 20.05 -33.48 -11.06
C GLU A 365 19.11 -32.87 -12.12
N LEU A 366 17.81 -33.01 -11.89
CA LEU A 366 16.74 -32.62 -12.83
C LEU A 366 15.80 -31.56 -12.25
N LEU A 367 16.04 -31.07 -11.04
CA LEU A 367 15.25 -30.01 -10.43
C LEU A 367 15.93 -28.64 -10.63
N PRO A 368 15.28 -27.66 -11.27
CA PRO A 368 15.86 -26.36 -11.54
C PRO A 368 16.05 -25.53 -10.25
N THR A 369 17.24 -24.98 -10.06
CA THR A 369 17.61 -24.20 -8.89
C THR A 369 17.64 -22.70 -9.16
N ASP A 370 17.63 -21.90 -8.09
CA ASP A 370 17.54 -20.44 -8.18
C ASP A 370 18.79 -19.78 -8.81
N ASP A 371 19.93 -20.46 -8.77
CA ASP A 371 21.19 -20.07 -9.41
C ASP A 371 21.27 -20.46 -10.90
N GLY A 372 20.18 -21.01 -11.47
CA GLY A 372 20.11 -21.46 -12.86
C GLY A 372 20.73 -22.82 -13.14
N SER A 373 21.23 -23.52 -12.11
CA SER A 373 21.71 -24.90 -12.23
C SER A 373 20.60 -25.92 -11.91
N PHE A 374 20.99 -27.18 -11.64
CA PHE A 374 20.06 -28.24 -11.28
C PHE A 374 20.52 -28.98 -10.01
N THR A 375 19.58 -29.69 -9.37
CA THR A 375 19.83 -30.52 -8.18
C THR A 375 18.90 -31.74 -8.14
N ARG A 376 19.19 -32.68 -7.23
CA ARG A 376 18.33 -33.84 -6.89
C ARG A 376 17.35 -33.47 -5.78
N SER A 377 16.27 -34.22 -5.63
CA SER A 377 15.25 -33.98 -4.59
C SER A 377 15.84 -33.96 -3.17
N CYS A 378 16.72 -34.91 -2.82
CA CYS A 378 17.34 -34.97 -1.50
C CYS A 378 18.22 -33.74 -1.16
N ASN A 379 18.74 -33.06 -2.18
CA ASN A 379 19.59 -31.87 -2.08
C ASN A 379 18.81 -30.57 -2.33
N ALA A 380 17.49 -30.65 -2.49
CA ALA A 380 16.62 -29.52 -2.76
C ALA A 380 15.98 -28.98 -1.48
N LYS A 381 15.78 -27.66 -1.44
CA LYS A 381 14.91 -26.98 -0.47
C LYS A 381 14.11 -25.89 -1.19
N ILE A 382 12.90 -25.64 -0.71
CA ILE A 382 12.03 -24.58 -1.25
C ILE A 382 12.00 -23.43 -0.25
N SER A 383 11.88 -22.21 -0.74
CA SER A 383 11.49 -21.08 0.10
C SER A 383 10.70 -20.06 -0.72
N ARG A 384 9.51 -19.71 -0.22
CA ARG A 384 8.65 -18.70 -0.85
C ARG A 384 9.33 -17.33 -0.97
N THR A 385 10.09 -16.94 0.04
CA THR A 385 10.62 -15.57 0.17
C THR A 385 11.90 -15.40 -0.65
N LYS A 386 11.87 -14.49 -1.63
CA LYS A 386 13.05 -14.13 -2.43
C LYS A 386 14.20 -13.61 -1.56
N ASP A 387 13.88 -12.81 -0.56
CA ASP A 387 14.88 -12.21 0.34
C ASP A 387 15.62 -13.28 1.13
N LEU A 388 14.92 -14.35 1.56
CA LEU A 388 15.55 -15.48 2.27
C LEU A 388 16.48 -16.29 1.34
N ARG A 389 16.05 -16.55 0.11
CA ARG A 389 16.89 -17.20 -0.92
C ARG A 389 18.12 -16.36 -1.28
N SER A 390 18.00 -15.04 -1.23
CA SER A 390 19.10 -14.11 -1.51
C SER A 390 20.05 -13.94 -0.32
N LEU A 391 19.54 -14.04 0.91
CA LEU A 391 20.31 -13.92 2.15
C LEU A 391 21.24 -15.12 2.38
N ILE A 392 20.82 -16.32 1.97
CA ILE A 392 21.53 -17.57 2.23
C ILE A 392 21.97 -18.20 0.92
N ASN A 393 23.26 -18.11 0.61
CA ASN A 393 23.81 -18.80 -0.55
C ASN A 393 23.89 -20.32 -0.33
N THR A 394 24.21 -21.06 -1.39
CA THR A 394 24.29 -22.53 -1.36
C THR A 394 25.24 -23.09 -0.29
N HIS A 395 26.39 -22.45 -0.07
CA HIS A 395 27.35 -22.89 0.96
C HIS A 395 26.74 -22.70 2.35
N GLN A 396 26.22 -21.50 2.62
CA GLN A 396 25.58 -21.17 3.91
C GLN A 396 24.36 -22.05 4.18
N LEU A 397 23.56 -22.37 3.16
CA LEU A 397 22.40 -23.25 3.31
C LEU A 397 22.82 -24.68 3.70
N THR A 398 23.85 -25.18 3.02
CA THR A 398 24.43 -26.50 3.30
C THR A 398 24.96 -26.58 4.73
N GLU A 399 25.70 -25.55 5.14
CA GLU A 399 26.29 -25.44 6.48
C GLU A 399 25.22 -25.30 7.57
N MET A 400 24.24 -24.40 7.39
CA MET A 400 23.13 -24.19 8.34
C MET A 400 22.31 -25.47 8.56
N LEU A 401 22.15 -26.28 7.51
CA LEU A 401 21.44 -27.56 7.58
C LEU A 401 22.33 -28.73 8.01
N LEU A 402 23.62 -28.49 8.28
CA LEU A 402 24.60 -29.51 8.66
C LEU A 402 24.66 -30.69 7.68
N SER A 403 24.45 -30.40 6.40
CA SER A 403 24.44 -31.42 5.35
C SER A 403 25.85 -31.74 4.87
N LYS A 404 26.10 -33.01 4.56
CA LYS A 404 27.35 -33.47 3.90
C LYS A 404 27.34 -33.18 2.41
N GLU A 405 26.15 -33.13 1.82
CA GLU A 405 25.91 -32.87 0.40
C GLU A 405 25.48 -31.42 0.18
N LYS A 406 25.80 -30.87 -1.00
CA LYS A 406 25.50 -29.49 -1.36
C LYS A 406 23.98 -29.27 -1.50
N ILE A 407 23.38 -28.51 -0.59
CA ILE A 407 21.94 -28.18 -0.59
C ILE A 407 21.68 -26.90 -1.37
N LYS A 408 20.72 -26.92 -2.28
CA LYS A 408 20.34 -25.78 -3.12
C LYS A 408 18.88 -25.37 -2.97
N TRP A 409 18.63 -24.09 -3.17
CA TRP A 409 17.28 -23.56 -3.36
C TRP A 409 16.73 -23.98 -4.72
N ILE A 410 15.54 -24.57 -4.73
CA ILE A 410 14.72 -24.68 -5.94
C ILE A 410 14.33 -23.28 -6.40
N THR A 411 14.16 -23.13 -7.71
CA THR A 411 13.74 -21.88 -8.33
C THR A 411 12.51 -21.26 -7.63
N GLY A 412 12.54 -19.95 -7.42
CA GLY A 412 11.46 -19.18 -6.81
C GLY A 412 10.14 -19.12 -7.58
N HIS A 413 10.07 -19.78 -8.72
CA HIS A 413 8.85 -19.94 -9.50
C HIS A 413 7.97 -21.08 -8.94
N ILE A 414 8.54 -22.05 -8.21
CA ILE A 414 7.78 -23.15 -7.60
C ILE A 414 7.42 -22.76 -6.17
N THR A 415 6.19 -22.30 -6.00
CA THR A 415 5.59 -21.93 -4.71
C THR A 415 4.13 -22.30 -4.73
N ARG A 416 3.54 -22.56 -3.56
CA ARG A 416 2.13 -22.92 -3.43
C ARG A 416 1.15 -21.99 -4.16
N ASP A 417 1.42 -20.68 -4.21
CA ASP A 417 0.55 -19.70 -4.87
C ASP A 417 0.64 -19.67 -6.40
N LYS A 418 1.76 -20.15 -6.97
CA LYS A 418 2.06 -20.02 -8.41
C LYS A 418 1.88 -21.33 -9.16
N ASN A 419 2.36 -22.42 -8.57
CA ASN A 419 2.40 -23.75 -9.17
C ASN A 419 2.07 -24.77 -8.08
N GLN A 420 0.81 -24.77 -7.65
CA GLN A 420 0.37 -25.54 -6.49
C GLN A 420 0.59 -27.04 -6.68
N GLU A 421 0.24 -27.60 -7.83
CA GLU A 421 0.38 -29.04 -8.10
C GLU A 421 1.84 -29.51 -8.03
N LEU A 422 2.76 -28.74 -8.60
CA LEU A 422 4.21 -29.01 -8.50
C LEU A 422 4.73 -28.87 -7.07
N TYR A 423 4.25 -27.86 -6.33
CA TYR A 423 4.65 -27.64 -4.96
C TYR A 423 4.19 -28.80 -4.06
N ASP A 424 2.91 -29.19 -4.15
CA ASP A 424 2.34 -30.30 -3.40
C ASP A 424 3.07 -31.61 -3.77
N TYR A 425 3.36 -31.86 -5.06
CA TYR A 425 4.17 -33.01 -5.49
C TYR A 425 5.59 -33.01 -4.88
N PHE A 426 6.26 -31.86 -4.84
CA PHE A 426 7.61 -31.73 -4.27
C PHE A 426 7.61 -31.95 -2.76
N GLU A 427 6.62 -31.42 -2.05
CA GLU A 427 6.50 -31.57 -0.60
C GLU A 427 6.12 -33.00 -0.22
N ASP A 428 5.04 -33.52 -0.78
CA ASP A 428 4.41 -34.77 -0.34
C ASP A 428 5.10 -36.03 -0.90
N HIS A 429 5.61 -35.98 -2.14
CA HIS A 429 6.14 -37.16 -2.81
C HIS A 429 7.67 -37.19 -2.95
N LEU A 430 8.30 -36.01 -3.07
CA LEU A 430 9.76 -35.90 -3.12
C LEU A 430 10.39 -35.51 -1.77
N SER A 431 9.58 -35.27 -0.72
CA SER A 431 10.04 -34.88 0.62
C SER A 431 10.93 -33.62 0.62
N ILE A 432 10.68 -32.70 -0.30
CA ILE A 432 11.42 -31.44 -0.41
C ILE A 432 10.88 -30.44 0.62
N GLU A 433 11.58 -30.30 1.73
CA GLU A 433 11.19 -29.38 2.79
C GLU A 433 11.19 -27.90 2.34
N GLU A 434 10.10 -27.18 2.63
CA GLU A 434 10.07 -25.71 2.61
C GLU A 434 10.75 -25.14 3.87
N ILE A 435 11.73 -24.24 3.66
CA ILE A 435 12.36 -23.44 4.71
C ILE A 435 11.67 -22.08 4.78
N THR A 436 10.74 -21.96 5.75
CA THR A 436 10.08 -20.70 6.09
C THR A 436 10.99 -19.79 6.92
N PRO A 437 10.68 -18.48 7.06
CA PRO A 437 11.41 -17.58 7.96
C PRO A 437 11.52 -18.10 9.40
N GLU A 438 10.48 -18.77 9.92
CA GLU A 438 10.47 -19.36 11.26
C GLU A 438 11.41 -20.56 11.36
N LYS A 439 11.40 -21.46 10.36
CA LYS A 439 12.34 -22.59 10.31
C LYS A 439 13.78 -22.11 10.16
N PHE A 440 14.00 -21.08 9.35
CA PHE A 440 15.29 -20.41 9.24
C PHE A 440 15.76 -19.87 10.60
N ALA A 441 14.95 -19.07 11.27
CA ALA A 441 15.27 -18.54 12.60
C ALA A 441 15.54 -19.66 13.63
N GLY A 442 14.78 -20.75 13.56
CA GLY A 442 14.99 -21.94 14.38
C GLY A 442 16.34 -22.63 14.15
N LYS A 443 16.84 -22.63 12.91
CA LYS A 443 18.09 -23.29 12.49
C LYS A 443 19.35 -22.42 12.64
N LEU A 444 19.23 -21.12 12.89
CA LEU A 444 20.38 -20.26 13.19
C LEU A 444 21.13 -20.78 14.44
N SER A 445 22.37 -21.22 14.29
CA SER A 445 23.22 -21.63 15.41
C SER A 445 24.30 -20.58 15.66
N GLU A 446 24.84 -20.51 16.88
CA GLU A 446 25.97 -19.64 17.19
C GLU A 446 27.19 -19.97 16.31
N VAL A 447 27.42 -21.25 16.03
CA VAL A 447 28.51 -21.73 15.16
C VAL A 447 28.35 -21.21 13.73
N PHE A 448 27.13 -21.27 13.19
CA PHE A 448 26.84 -20.74 11.87
C PHE A 448 27.01 -19.21 11.85
N LEU A 449 26.41 -18.52 12.82
CA LEU A 449 26.43 -17.06 12.89
C LEU A 449 27.86 -16.51 13.09
N ALA A 450 28.72 -17.18 13.85
CA ALA A 450 30.10 -16.76 14.11
C ALA A 450 30.96 -16.75 12.85
N GLN A 451 30.62 -17.56 11.84
CA GLN A 451 31.33 -17.61 10.56
C GLN A 451 30.88 -16.51 9.59
N GLN A 452 29.81 -15.78 9.89
CA GLN A 452 29.24 -14.80 8.97
C GLN A 452 29.93 -13.44 9.06
N SER A 453 30.07 -12.79 7.91
CA SER A 453 30.66 -11.45 7.79
C SER A 453 29.74 -10.36 8.34
N ASP A 454 30.33 -9.21 8.66
CA ASP A 454 29.54 -8.04 9.09
C ASP A 454 28.52 -7.62 8.01
N GLU A 455 28.88 -7.73 6.72
CA GLU A 455 27.96 -7.47 5.60
C GLU A 455 26.75 -8.41 5.59
N TRP A 456 26.95 -9.68 5.94
CA TRP A 456 25.86 -10.65 6.01
C TRP A 456 24.91 -10.32 7.17
N PHE A 457 25.43 -9.88 8.33
CA PHE A 457 24.58 -9.42 9.43
C PHE A 457 23.75 -8.19 9.07
N ILE A 458 24.29 -7.27 8.26
CA ILE A 458 23.53 -6.14 7.72
C ILE A 458 22.34 -6.65 6.89
N GLN A 459 22.58 -7.60 5.98
CA GLN A 459 21.53 -8.23 5.16
C GLN A 459 20.52 -9.01 6.01
N LEU A 460 20.97 -9.70 7.06
CA LEU A 460 20.10 -10.38 8.02
C LEU A 460 19.18 -9.38 8.73
N TYR A 461 19.70 -8.26 9.22
CA TYR A 461 18.91 -7.25 9.92
C TYR A 461 17.93 -6.54 8.98
N GLU A 462 18.31 -6.31 7.72
CA GLU A 462 17.40 -5.84 6.68
C GLU A 462 16.26 -6.85 6.46
N PHE A 463 16.58 -8.14 6.29
CA PHE A 463 15.57 -9.19 6.13
C PHE A 463 14.63 -9.26 7.35
N LEU A 464 15.16 -9.14 8.57
CA LEU A 464 14.37 -9.23 9.79
C LEU A 464 13.42 -8.05 10.01
N SER A 465 13.71 -6.85 9.48
CA SER A 465 12.81 -5.68 9.59
C SER A 465 11.39 -5.99 9.09
N GLY A 466 11.26 -6.80 8.03
CA GLY A 466 9.97 -7.27 7.51
C GLY A 466 9.34 -8.47 8.23
N GLN A 467 10.01 -9.04 9.24
CA GLN A 467 9.67 -10.33 9.86
C GLN A 467 9.34 -10.19 11.36
N ASN A 468 8.44 -9.26 11.73
CA ASN A 468 8.11 -8.94 13.12
C ASN A 468 7.79 -10.16 14.00
N ALA A 469 7.11 -11.18 13.45
CA ALA A 469 6.77 -12.41 14.17
C ALA A 469 8.00 -13.16 14.72
N LEU A 470 9.19 -12.97 14.13
CA LEU A 470 10.41 -13.65 14.54
C LEU A 470 11.09 -13.02 15.76
N TRP A 471 10.89 -11.73 16.04
CA TRP A 471 11.67 -11.00 17.07
C TRP A 471 10.82 -10.10 17.99
N ARG A 472 9.49 -10.06 17.82
CA ARG A 472 8.59 -9.30 18.70
C ARG A 472 8.63 -9.79 20.15
N ALA A 473 8.45 -8.85 21.08
CA ALA A 473 8.28 -9.13 22.49
C ALA A 473 6.97 -9.90 22.76
N ALA A 474 6.92 -10.59 23.91
CA ALA A 474 5.69 -11.20 24.40
C ALA A 474 4.60 -10.13 24.67
N GLY A 475 3.36 -10.43 24.30
CA GLY A 475 2.21 -9.54 24.49
C GLY A 475 0.92 -10.28 24.13
N ASN A 476 0.06 -9.66 23.31
CA ASN A 476 -1.15 -10.31 22.79
C ASN A 476 -0.86 -11.48 21.81
N TYR A 477 0.38 -11.62 21.36
CA TYR A 477 0.84 -12.67 20.45
C TYR A 477 2.00 -13.45 21.07
N LYS A 478 2.25 -14.66 20.54
CA LYS A 478 3.41 -15.47 20.92
C LYS A 478 4.71 -14.72 20.64
N GLU A 479 5.62 -14.72 21.61
CA GLU A 479 6.97 -14.15 21.51
C GLU A 479 7.73 -14.73 20.32
N GLY A 480 8.49 -13.87 19.64
CA GLY A 480 9.30 -14.28 18.50
C GLY A 480 10.51 -15.11 18.93
N LEU A 481 10.85 -16.14 18.13
CA LEU A 481 11.96 -17.06 18.42
C LEU A 481 13.31 -16.38 18.62
N LEU A 482 13.55 -15.25 17.93
CA LEU A 482 14.80 -14.50 18.01
C LEU A 482 14.85 -13.51 19.18
N ARG A 483 13.74 -13.25 19.90
CA ARG A 483 13.74 -12.29 21.02
C ARG A 483 14.74 -12.66 22.11
N ARG A 484 14.92 -13.96 22.34
CA ARG A 484 15.81 -14.54 23.37
C ARG A 484 16.97 -15.36 22.81
N LYS A 485 17.04 -15.50 21.49
CA LYS A 485 18.06 -16.31 20.84
C LYS A 485 19.24 -15.43 20.42
N PRO A 486 20.50 -15.91 20.52
CA PRO A 486 21.64 -15.14 20.07
C PRO A 486 21.61 -14.88 18.56
N PHE A 487 21.58 -13.60 18.16
CA PHE A 487 21.73 -13.17 16.76
C PHE A 487 22.29 -11.74 16.60
N ILE A 488 22.60 -11.06 17.70
CA ILE A 488 23.19 -9.72 17.69
C ILE A 488 24.72 -9.85 17.71
N LYS A 489 25.40 -9.37 16.66
CA LYS A 489 26.86 -9.37 16.59
C LYS A 489 27.42 -8.16 17.35
N CYS A 490 28.20 -8.45 18.38
CA CYS A 490 28.74 -7.46 19.30
C CYS A 490 30.13 -6.97 18.85
N GLN A 491 30.61 -5.88 19.46
CA GLN A 491 31.90 -5.26 19.16
C GLN A 491 33.09 -6.18 19.43
N ASP A 492 32.95 -7.14 20.36
CA ASP A 492 33.92 -8.19 20.69
C ASP A 492 33.79 -9.44 19.80
N ASP A 493 33.07 -9.34 18.68
CA ASP A 493 32.75 -10.42 17.73
C ASP A 493 31.93 -11.58 18.28
N MET A 494 31.54 -11.54 19.56
CA MET A 494 30.61 -12.50 20.16
C MET A 494 29.17 -12.22 19.72
N ILE A 495 28.36 -13.27 19.66
CA ILE A 495 26.95 -13.19 19.31
C ILE A 495 26.10 -13.39 20.55
N ARG A 496 25.19 -12.46 20.81
CA ARG A 496 24.38 -12.44 22.03
C ARG A 496 22.89 -12.27 21.70
N PRO A 497 21.98 -12.69 22.60
CA PRO A 497 20.57 -12.37 22.45
C PRO A 497 20.38 -10.85 22.65
N PRO A 498 19.36 -10.23 22.03
CA PRO A 498 19.11 -8.81 22.25
C PRO A 498 18.59 -8.53 23.66
N PHE A 499 17.77 -9.43 24.21
CA PHE A 499 17.13 -9.27 25.50
C PHE A 499 17.09 -10.59 26.28
N GLU A 500 17.10 -10.49 27.60
CA GLU A 500 16.81 -11.58 28.54
C GLU A 500 15.68 -11.18 29.49
N VAL A 501 15.29 -12.11 30.36
CA VAL A 501 14.27 -11.87 31.38
C VAL A 501 14.97 -11.83 32.72
N GLU A 502 14.80 -10.72 33.44
CA GLU A 502 15.34 -10.59 34.78
C GLU A 502 14.62 -11.54 35.75
N LYS A 503 15.40 -12.27 36.56
CA LYS A 503 14.89 -13.39 37.36
C LYS A 503 13.84 -12.98 38.41
N ASP A 504 13.97 -11.77 38.95
CA ASP A 504 13.17 -11.32 40.09
C ASP A 504 11.93 -10.54 39.63
N THR A 505 12.09 -9.63 38.68
CA THR A 505 11.04 -8.73 38.19
C THR A 505 10.22 -9.35 37.06
N HIS A 506 10.76 -10.38 36.39
CA HIS A 506 10.26 -10.91 35.12
C HIS A 506 10.20 -9.86 34.00
N ASP A 507 10.90 -8.73 34.19
CA ASP A 507 10.99 -7.68 33.20
C ASP A 507 12.00 -8.04 32.11
N GLU A 508 11.71 -7.58 30.90
CA GLU A 508 12.62 -7.70 29.78
C GLU A 508 13.76 -6.70 29.93
N VAL A 509 15.00 -7.20 29.97
CA VAL A 509 16.20 -6.38 30.09
C VAL A 509 17.12 -6.56 28.88
N PRO A 510 17.71 -5.48 28.34
CA PRO A 510 18.65 -5.56 27.22
C PRO A 510 19.96 -6.21 27.65
N VAL A 511 20.44 -7.16 26.86
CA VAL A 511 21.75 -7.81 27.04
C VAL A 511 22.82 -7.13 26.19
N VAL A 512 22.42 -6.59 25.05
CA VAL A 512 23.28 -5.84 24.13
C VAL A 512 22.70 -4.44 23.96
N PHE A 513 23.58 -3.45 23.94
CA PHE A 513 23.22 -2.05 23.78
C PHE A 513 23.71 -1.48 22.46
N LEU A 514 23.08 -0.39 22.03
CA LEU A 514 23.53 0.36 20.86
C LEU A 514 24.91 1.00 21.13
N PRO A 515 25.74 1.21 20.10
CA PRO A 515 27.07 1.76 20.28
C PRO A 515 27.06 3.19 20.84
N VAL A 516 28.03 3.48 21.70
CA VAL A 516 28.31 4.80 22.30
C VAL A 516 29.79 5.14 22.15
N LYS A 517 30.15 6.42 22.20
CA LYS A 517 31.56 6.86 22.13
C LYS A 517 32.31 6.59 23.44
N THR A 518 31.61 6.71 24.57
CA THR A 518 32.20 6.46 25.90
C THR A 518 32.50 4.98 26.09
N GLU A 519 33.70 4.66 26.58
CA GLU A 519 34.07 3.29 26.95
C GLU A 519 33.20 2.81 28.12
N VAL A 520 32.54 1.67 27.95
CA VAL A 520 31.65 1.07 28.93
C VAL A 520 31.85 -0.44 28.97
N ASP A 521 31.73 -1.02 30.16
CA ASP A 521 31.86 -2.47 30.38
C ASP A 521 30.51 -3.19 30.17
N VAL A 522 29.92 -2.99 29.01
CA VAL A 522 28.69 -3.68 28.58
C VAL A 522 28.78 -4.10 27.11
N PRO A 523 28.12 -5.19 26.69
CA PRO A 523 28.13 -5.61 25.30
C PRO A 523 27.47 -4.57 24.39
N LEU A 524 28.23 -4.06 23.41
CA LEU A 524 27.72 -3.13 22.40
C LEU A 524 27.55 -3.84 21.04
N VAL A 525 26.54 -3.45 20.27
CA VAL A 525 26.45 -3.85 18.86
C VAL A 525 27.73 -3.43 18.12
N LYS A 526 28.19 -4.24 17.17
CA LYS A 526 29.39 -3.91 16.40
C LYS A 526 29.20 -2.61 15.58
N TRP A 527 30.11 -1.65 15.76
CA TRP A 527 30.04 -0.31 15.15
C TRP A 527 29.82 -0.33 13.64
N ARG A 528 30.55 -1.18 12.92
CA ARG A 528 30.48 -1.30 11.45
C ARG A 528 29.09 -1.69 10.95
N ILE A 529 28.35 -2.51 11.70
CA ILE A 529 27.00 -2.94 11.34
C ILE A 529 26.01 -1.82 11.63
N TYR A 530 26.11 -1.20 12.81
CA TYR A 530 25.21 -0.12 13.23
C TYR A 530 25.32 1.15 12.36
N HIS A 531 26.43 1.38 11.66
CA HIS A 531 26.57 2.51 10.73
C HIS A 531 25.81 2.33 9.41
N ASN A 532 25.37 1.11 9.09
CA ASN A 532 24.50 0.90 7.95
C ASN A 532 23.08 1.33 8.28
N GLN A 533 22.49 2.20 7.46
CA GLN A 533 21.17 2.80 7.70
C GLN A 533 20.06 1.75 7.93
N LYS A 534 20.03 0.67 7.15
CA LYS A 534 18.97 -0.34 7.26
C LYS A 534 19.11 -1.18 8.53
N ALA A 535 20.35 -1.57 8.85
CA ALA A 535 20.65 -2.27 10.10
C ALA A 535 20.33 -1.40 11.32
N LYS A 536 20.68 -0.11 11.27
CA LYS A 536 20.34 0.87 12.31
C LYS A 536 18.83 0.95 12.53
N GLU A 537 18.04 1.12 11.47
CA GLU A 537 16.59 1.17 11.57
C GLU A 537 16.02 -0.07 12.24
N PHE A 538 16.47 -1.27 11.84
CA PHE A 538 16.03 -2.50 12.49
C PHE A 538 16.40 -2.52 13.98
N LEU A 539 17.66 -2.25 14.34
CA LEU A 539 18.15 -2.37 15.71
C LEU A 539 17.51 -1.33 16.65
N GLU A 540 17.37 -0.08 16.20
CA GLU A 540 16.85 1.03 17.02
C GLU A 540 15.33 1.13 17.02
N ARG A 541 14.71 1.09 15.84
CA ARG A 541 13.27 1.37 15.69
C ARG A 541 12.43 0.11 15.86
N ASP A 542 12.83 -0.96 15.19
CA ASP A 542 12.03 -2.17 15.11
C ASP A 542 12.26 -3.04 16.35
N LEU A 543 13.51 -3.42 16.62
CA LEU A 543 13.93 -4.25 17.75
C LEU A 543 13.94 -3.49 19.09
N ARG A 544 14.10 -2.16 19.03
CA ARG A 544 14.11 -1.23 20.18
C ARG A 544 15.24 -1.47 21.18
N LEU A 545 16.45 -1.70 20.68
CA LEU A 545 17.64 -1.67 21.53
C LEU A 545 17.91 -0.25 22.00
N ASN A 546 18.36 -0.11 23.24
CA ASN A 546 18.70 1.18 23.84
C ASN A 546 20.21 1.38 23.87
N LYS A 547 20.65 2.64 23.95
CA LYS A 547 22.02 2.96 24.37
C LYS A 547 22.20 2.65 25.87
N PRO A 548 23.41 2.26 26.31
CA PRO A 548 23.66 2.05 27.73
C PRO A 548 23.58 3.38 28.51
N ASP A 549 23.24 3.31 29.80
CA ASP A 549 23.30 4.50 30.66
C ASP A 549 24.77 4.83 30.96
N ILE A 550 25.29 5.86 30.30
CA ILE A 550 26.68 6.33 30.46
C ILE A 550 26.78 7.49 31.47
N CYS A 551 25.69 7.86 32.15
CA CYS A 551 25.67 9.05 33.02
C CYS A 551 26.65 8.92 34.18
N ALA A 552 26.73 7.75 34.83
CA ALA A 552 27.68 7.49 35.91
C ALA A 552 29.13 7.60 35.44
N GLU A 553 29.43 7.02 34.27
CA GLU A 553 30.75 7.00 33.66
C GLU A 553 31.22 8.40 33.28
N VAL A 554 30.37 9.19 32.61
CA VAL A 554 30.65 10.59 32.26
C VAL A 554 30.82 11.44 33.53
N MET A 555 29.99 11.22 34.55
CA MET A 555 30.15 11.91 35.82
C MET A 555 31.50 11.63 36.51
N GLN A 556 31.99 10.40 36.45
CA GLN A 556 33.23 9.99 37.11
C GLN A 556 34.47 10.36 36.28
N ASN A 557 34.50 9.99 35.00
CA ASN A 557 35.70 10.00 34.16
C ASN A 557 35.78 11.20 33.22
N VAL A 558 34.71 11.97 33.08
CA VAL A 558 34.70 13.27 32.39
C VAL A 558 34.57 14.42 33.38
N LEU A 559 33.43 14.54 34.09
CA LEU A 559 33.18 15.69 34.98
C LEU A 559 34.07 15.74 36.20
N GLY A 560 34.50 14.59 36.73
CA GLY A 560 35.48 14.54 37.82
C GLY A 560 36.78 15.29 37.49
N LYS A 561 37.15 15.32 36.19
CA LYS A 561 38.30 16.09 35.69
C LYS A 561 38.03 17.59 35.55
N PHE A 562 36.92 18.12 36.06
CA PHE A 562 36.57 19.55 36.04
C PHE A 562 36.31 20.13 37.44
N GLU A 563 36.59 19.38 38.52
CA GLU A 563 36.38 19.79 39.91
C GLU A 563 37.55 20.59 40.55
N SER A 564 38.82 20.42 40.14
CA SER A 564 39.97 21.26 40.58
C SER A 564 41.18 21.18 39.65
N HIS A 565 41.67 22.31 39.09
CA HIS A 565 42.79 22.30 38.13
C HIS A 565 43.85 23.36 38.44
N SER A 566 45.11 22.92 38.42
CA SER A 566 46.32 23.71 38.20
C SER A 566 46.38 24.26 36.76
N GLU A 567 47.32 25.18 36.49
CA GLU A 567 47.52 25.71 35.13
C GLU A 567 47.94 24.63 34.11
N GLU A 568 48.72 23.62 34.53
CA GLU A 568 49.09 22.51 33.65
C GLU A 568 47.89 21.61 33.29
N GLU A 569 47.01 21.34 34.26
CA GLU A 569 45.79 20.55 34.04
C GLU A 569 44.79 21.28 33.14
N PHE A 570 44.67 22.61 33.28
CA PHE A 570 43.84 23.42 32.38
C PHE A 570 44.23 23.25 30.91
N LYS A 571 45.53 23.28 30.61
CA LYS A 571 46.03 23.11 29.25
C LYS A 571 45.73 21.72 28.69
N SER A 572 45.95 20.67 29.49
CA SER A 572 45.66 19.29 29.08
C SER A 572 44.18 19.02 28.84
N LEU A 573 43.29 19.62 29.64
CA LEU A 573 41.84 19.49 29.47
C LEU A 573 41.35 20.22 28.23
N LYS A 574 41.90 21.42 27.97
CA LYS A 574 41.57 22.21 26.78
C LYS A 574 41.91 21.48 25.49
N GLU A 575 43.03 20.76 25.42
CA GLU A 575 43.44 20.01 24.22
C GLU A 575 42.44 18.90 23.81
N ASN A 576 41.73 18.30 24.77
CA ASN A 576 40.77 17.22 24.53
C ASN A 576 39.31 17.66 24.75
N TYR A 577 39.07 18.96 24.81
CA TYR A 577 37.80 19.50 25.31
C TYR A 577 36.58 19.07 24.49
N GLN A 578 36.69 19.04 23.16
CA GLN A 578 35.60 18.64 22.28
C GLN A 578 35.17 17.18 22.51
N ASP A 579 36.09 16.26 22.79
CA ASP A 579 35.74 14.86 23.08
C ASP A 579 34.92 14.74 24.37
N TYR A 580 35.28 15.52 25.39
CA TYR A 580 34.49 15.61 26.62
C TYR A 580 33.10 16.21 26.39
N VAL A 581 32.98 17.23 25.53
CA VAL A 581 31.69 17.83 25.16
C VAL A 581 30.80 16.82 24.43
N ASP A 582 31.37 16.03 23.51
CA ASP A 582 30.65 14.98 22.78
C ASP A 582 30.12 13.90 23.74
N GLN A 583 30.94 13.44 24.69
CA GLN A 583 30.54 12.45 25.69
C GLN A 583 29.45 13.00 26.63
N ILE A 584 29.59 14.25 27.09
CA ILE A 584 28.57 14.94 27.89
C ILE A 584 27.26 15.05 27.12
N SER A 585 27.32 15.42 25.84
CA SER A 585 26.13 15.57 24.99
C SER A 585 25.45 14.24 24.72
N GLU A 586 26.21 13.17 24.49
CA GLU A 586 25.67 11.82 24.34
C GLU A 586 24.96 11.36 25.62
N ALA A 587 25.56 11.58 26.80
CA ALA A 587 24.96 11.23 28.09
C ALA A 587 23.73 12.07 28.45
N PHE A 588 23.77 13.37 28.16
CA PHE A 588 22.70 14.32 28.47
C PHE A 588 21.40 13.99 27.74
N ASN A 589 21.52 13.50 26.50
CA ASN A 589 20.41 13.15 25.61
C ASN A 589 19.81 11.75 25.88
N LEU A 590 20.34 10.99 26.83
CA LEU A 590 19.74 9.71 27.24
C LEU A 590 18.40 9.93 27.98
N VAL A 591 17.56 8.87 27.98
CA VAL A 591 16.27 8.85 28.69
C VAL A 591 16.48 9.19 30.18
N ILE A 592 15.51 9.89 30.77
CA ILE A 592 15.57 10.36 32.18
C ILE A 592 15.68 9.14 33.12
N SER A 593 16.90 8.90 33.59
CA SER A 593 17.22 8.00 34.70
C SER A 593 17.55 8.83 35.97
N PRO A 594 17.58 8.21 37.16
CA PRO A 594 18.11 8.85 38.36
C PRO A 594 19.53 9.38 38.16
N GLN A 595 20.35 8.67 37.37
CA GLN A 595 21.72 9.07 37.04
C GLN A 595 21.75 10.24 36.05
N ASN A 596 20.82 10.30 35.08
CA ASN A 596 20.66 11.47 34.20
C ASN A 596 20.29 12.73 35.00
N SER A 597 19.38 12.60 35.98
CA SER A 597 19.00 13.71 36.86
C SER A 597 20.19 14.24 37.68
N GLU A 598 21.00 13.31 38.20
CA GLU A 598 22.21 13.64 38.95
C GLU A 598 23.32 14.24 38.06
N LEU A 599 23.50 13.71 36.84
CA LEU A 599 24.41 14.28 35.83
C LEU A 599 24.05 15.73 35.53
N ARG A 600 22.77 16.02 35.26
CA ARG A 600 22.28 17.39 35.01
C ARG A 600 22.60 18.31 36.21
N ARG A 601 22.39 17.83 37.44
CA ARG A 601 22.74 18.58 38.67
C ARG A 601 24.24 18.85 38.79
N ARG A 602 25.10 17.87 38.48
CA ARG A 602 26.56 18.04 38.48
C ARG A 602 27.04 18.97 37.37
N LEU A 603 26.50 18.87 36.15
CA LEU A 603 26.81 19.77 35.04
C LEU A 603 26.53 21.24 35.37
N MET A 604 25.46 21.53 36.14
CA MET A 604 25.16 22.91 36.58
C MET A 604 26.10 23.42 37.67
N SER A 605 26.67 22.53 38.49
CA SER A 605 27.45 22.89 39.67
C SER A 605 28.97 22.82 39.48
N THR A 606 29.43 22.13 38.43
CA THR A 606 30.85 21.93 38.07
C THR A 606 31.30 23.00 37.08
N PRO A 607 32.50 23.59 37.23
CA PRO A 607 33.03 24.57 36.29
C PRO A 607 33.71 23.88 35.10
N TRP A 608 32.94 23.44 34.11
CA TRP A 608 33.44 22.68 32.95
C TRP A 608 33.30 23.42 31.60
N ILE A 609 32.67 24.60 31.56
CA ILE A 609 32.45 25.36 30.32
C ILE A 609 33.65 26.23 30.02
N LEU A 610 34.35 25.98 28.91
CA LEU A 610 35.49 26.77 28.49
C LEU A 610 35.03 28.18 28.12
N SER A 611 35.56 29.17 28.84
CA SER A 611 35.05 30.54 28.80
C SER A 611 36.17 31.58 28.68
N ARG A 612 35.95 32.64 27.91
CA ARG A 612 36.84 33.80 27.72
C ARG A 612 36.30 35.05 28.39
N ASN A 613 37.15 35.81 29.08
CA ASN A 613 36.79 37.08 29.69
C ASN A 613 36.58 38.18 28.64
N ALA A 614 35.53 38.99 28.78
CA ALA A 614 35.18 40.04 27.83
C ALA A 614 36.16 41.23 27.79
N LYS A 615 36.98 41.42 28.83
CA LYS A 615 37.99 42.49 28.92
C LYS A 615 39.41 42.01 28.72
N THR A 616 39.82 40.96 29.44
CA THR A 616 41.21 40.50 29.44
C THR A 616 41.51 39.47 28.36
N GLY A 617 40.48 38.80 27.84
CA GLY A 617 40.65 37.65 26.93
C GLY A 617 41.12 36.37 27.64
N ASP A 618 41.31 36.40 28.96
CA ASP A 618 41.74 35.23 29.73
C ASP A 618 40.73 34.10 29.60
N GLU A 619 41.22 32.87 29.49
CA GLU A 619 40.38 31.68 29.40
C GLU A 619 40.39 30.88 30.70
N LYS A 620 39.23 30.35 31.09
CA LYS A 620 39.09 29.41 32.20
C LYS A 620 37.80 28.59 32.09
N PHE A 621 37.73 27.46 32.79
CA PHE A 621 36.47 26.74 32.91
C PHE A 621 35.57 27.37 33.97
N LEU A 622 34.28 27.55 33.64
CA LEU A 622 33.28 28.17 34.49
C LEU A 622 31.98 27.35 34.55
N LYS A 623 31.15 27.64 35.57
CA LYS A 623 29.83 27.04 35.71
C LYS A 623 28.86 27.65 34.70
N ALA A 624 27.86 26.89 34.27
CA ALA A 624 26.90 27.34 33.25
C ALA A 624 26.26 28.70 33.56
N ASN A 625 25.81 28.92 34.80
CA ASN A 625 25.15 30.16 35.21
C ASN A 625 26.08 31.40 35.31
N ALA A 626 27.40 31.23 35.13
CA ALA A 626 28.39 32.30 35.20
C ALA A 626 28.83 32.82 33.82
N VAL A 627 28.34 32.21 32.73
CA VAL A 627 28.84 32.43 31.37
C VAL A 627 27.71 32.84 30.42
N TYR A 628 28.05 33.58 29.37
CA TYR A 628 27.16 34.00 28.30
C TYR A 628 27.48 33.26 26.98
N LEU A 629 26.45 32.92 26.21
CA LEU A 629 26.63 32.56 24.80
C LEU A 629 27.06 33.81 24.02
N ALA A 630 28.12 33.70 23.24
CA ALA A 630 28.61 34.81 22.43
C ALA A 630 27.59 35.18 21.34
N SER A 631 27.30 36.47 21.22
CA SER A 631 26.60 37.08 20.09
C SER A 631 27.24 38.44 19.82
N ALA A 632 27.17 38.94 18.58
CA ALA A 632 27.76 40.22 18.24
C ALA A 632 27.23 41.37 19.12
N GLU A 633 25.95 41.31 19.46
CA GLU A 633 25.25 42.28 20.30
C GLU A 633 25.68 42.17 21.77
N LEU A 634 25.79 40.95 22.31
CA LEU A 634 26.21 40.73 23.70
C LEU A 634 27.69 41.05 23.93
N GLU A 635 28.55 40.68 22.98
CA GLU A 635 29.97 41.05 23.02
C GLU A 635 30.15 42.57 22.97
N GLN A 636 29.31 43.27 22.20
CA GLN A 636 29.28 44.73 22.19
C GLN A 636 28.74 45.31 23.51
N TYR A 637 27.72 44.69 24.11
CA TYR A 637 27.14 45.12 25.38
C TYR A 637 28.10 44.97 26.57
N PHE A 638 28.85 43.87 26.62
CA PHE A 638 29.84 43.60 27.67
C PHE A 638 31.27 43.97 27.29
N ARG A 639 31.46 44.73 26.20
CA ARG A 639 32.80 45.15 25.75
C ARG A 639 33.56 45.83 26.88
N ASP A 640 34.78 45.39 27.14
CA ASP A 640 35.66 45.88 28.21
C ASP A 640 35.10 45.69 29.64
N ASN A 641 34.07 44.85 29.83
CA ASN A 641 33.55 44.49 31.15
C ASN A 641 34.32 43.29 31.72
N GLY A 642 35.12 43.51 32.77
CA GLY A 642 35.94 42.46 33.39
C GLY A 642 35.14 41.38 34.14
N GLU A 643 33.86 41.60 34.40
CA GLU A 643 32.99 40.65 35.12
C GLU A 643 32.23 39.70 34.18
N ALA A 644 32.24 39.95 32.87
CA ALA A 644 31.54 39.15 31.88
C ALA A 644 32.45 38.08 31.24
N TRP A 645 31.90 36.87 31.08
CA TRP A 645 32.58 35.71 30.50
C TRP A 645 31.72 35.12 29.39
N PHE A 646 32.32 34.82 28.25
CA PHE A 646 31.67 34.22 27.09
C PHE A 646 32.17 32.80 26.86
N VAL A 647 31.33 31.91 26.34
CA VAL A 647 31.78 30.59 25.89
C VAL A 647 32.82 30.77 24.76
N CYS A 648 33.94 30.03 24.83
CA CYS A 648 35.05 30.17 23.88
C CYS A 648 34.74 29.61 22.49
N GLU A 649 34.01 28.50 22.41
CA GLU A 649 33.76 27.80 21.15
C GLU A 649 32.32 28.01 20.63
N ASP A 650 32.15 27.88 19.31
CA ASP A 650 30.86 27.98 18.63
C ASP A 650 30.12 26.64 18.70
N TYR A 651 29.52 26.34 19.86
CA TYR A 651 28.70 25.14 20.09
C TYR A 651 27.33 25.26 19.41
N GLN A 652 27.30 25.15 18.08
CA GLN A 652 26.05 25.24 17.33
C GLN A 652 25.08 24.07 17.65
N HIS A 653 25.61 22.87 17.93
CA HIS A 653 24.81 21.66 18.17
C HIS A 653 24.37 21.52 19.64
N GLU A 654 25.19 21.96 20.58
CA GLU A 654 24.98 21.83 22.03
C GLU A 654 24.35 23.08 22.66
N ARG A 655 24.02 24.10 21.86
CA ARG A 655 23.42 25.37 22.32
C ARG A 655 22.18 25.16 23.17
N THR A 656 21.35 24.17 22.82
CA THR A 656 20.16 23.77 23.57
C THR A 656 20.54 23.23 24.95
N ILE A 657 21.53 22.34 25.02
CA ILE A 657 22.04 21.75 26.27
C ILE A 657 22.61 22.84 27.17
N LEU A 658 23.45 23.72 26.64
CA LEU A 658 24.05 24.83 27.39
C LEU A 658 22.98 25.79 27.94
N THR A 659 21.94 26.07 27.16
CA THR A 659 20.81 26.90 27.60
C THR A 659 20.00 26.22 28.71
N GLU A 660 19.72 24.91 28.59
CA GLU A 660 19.07 24.11 29.64
C GLU A 660 19.88 24.08 30.95
N LEU A 661 21.20 24.05 30.86
CA LEU A 661 22.11 24.09 32.01
C LEU A 661 22.25 25.50 32.64
N GLY A 662 21.69 26.53 32.01
CA GLY A 662 21.64 27.89 32.55
C GLY A 662 22.70 28.85 32.01
N VAL A 663 23.36 28.54 30.89
CA VAL A 663 24.20 29.51 30.16
C VAL A 663 23.32 30.65 29.65
N LYS A 664 23.73 31.88 29.92
CA LYS A 664 22.93 33.07 29.66
C LYS A 664 23.00 33.46 28.18
N HIS A 665 21.87 33.83 27.59
CA HIS A 665 21.79 34.32 26.20
C HIS A 665 21.31 35.78 26.12
N SER A 666 21.17 36.46 27.26
CA SER A 666 20.84 37.88 27.37
C SER A 666 21.38 38.42 28.70
N PRO A 667 21.61 39.74 28.86
CA PRO A 667 22.09 40.31 30.11
C PRO A 667 21.18 39.94 31.28
N GLY A 668 21.79 39.53 32.39
CA GLY A 668 21.04 38.95 33.51
C GLY A 668 20.38 40.03 34.36
N TRP A 669 19.16 39.78 34.82
CA TRP A 669 18.49 40.61 35.83
C TRP A 669 19.10 40.38 37.22
N MET A 670 19.37 41.45 37.98
CA MET A 670 20.05 41.39 39.28
C MET A 670 19.10 41.60 40.48
N HIS A 671 18.06 40.77 40.67
CA HIS A 671 17.55 40.44 42.01
C HIS A 671 16.58 39.24 42.01
N ARG A 672 16.40 38.62 43.19
CA ARG A 672 16.17 37.18 43.41
C ARG A 672 14.74 36.63 43.39
N GLN A 673 13.66 37.41 43.23
CA GLN A 673 12.29 36.87 43.34
C GLN A 673 11.25 37.45 42.36
N SER A 674 11.48 38.61 41.75
CA SER A 674 10.44 39.34 41.00
C SER A 674 10.06 38.69 39.66
N LEU A 675 11.03 38.27 38.82
CA LEU A 675 10.72 37.67 37.50
C LEU A 675 10.02 36.31 37.56
N PHE A 676 10.31 35.48 38.57
CA PHE A 676 9.74 34.13 38.67
C PHE A 676 8.24 34.17 38.98
N TYR A 677 7.80 35.13 39.79
CA TYR A 677 6.37 35.33 40.10
C TYR A 677 5.61 36.02 38.96
N CYS A 678 6.26 36.92 38.21
CA CYS A 678 5.60 37.62 37.09
C CYS A 678 5.24 36.74 35.89
N ASN A 679 5.99 35.66 35.66
CA ASN A 679 5.67 34.72 34.57
C ASN A 679 4.54 33.74 34.93
N LYS A 680 4.28 33.52 36.23
CA LYS A 680 3.26 32.56 36.69
C LYS A 680 1.91 33.21 36.98
N TYR A 681 1.89 34.49 37.35
CA TYR A 681 0.66 35.23 37.66
C TYR A 681 0.79 36.69 37.18
N GLN A 682 0.11 37.05 36.09
CA GLN A 682 0.14 38.41 35.50
C GLN A 682 -0.41 39.52 36.42
N SER A 683 -0.97 39.15 37.58
CA SER A 683 -1.57 40.05 38.58
C SER A 683 -0.87 40.03 39.95
N ALA A 684 0.33 39.42 40.06
CA ALA A 684 0.98 39.24 41.35
C ALA A 684 1.48 40.55 41.97
N LYS A 685 1.19 40.75 43.25
CA LYS A 685 1.83 41.74 44.12
C LYS A 685 3.13 41.12 44.64
N ILE A 686 4.24 41.86 44.66
CA ILE A 686 5.56 41.37 45.12
C ILE A 686 5.86 41.98 46.48
N ASP A 687 6.02 41.18 47.52
CA ASP A 687 6.44 41.68 48.83
C ASP A 687 7.92 42.12 48.78
N LEU A 688 8.15 43.41 49.04
CA LEU A 688 9.48 44.05 49.03
C LEU A 688 10.07 44.12 50.45
N VAL A 689 9.22 44.36 51.46
CA VAL A 689 9.58 44.38 52.88
C VAL A 689 8.43 43.80 53.69
N VAL A 690 8.73 42.84 54.58
CA VAL A 690 7.76 42.25 55.52
C VAL A 690 8.35 42.31 56.93
N GLU A 691 8.27 43.49 57.55
CA GLU A 691 8.73 43.71 58.92
C GLU A 691 7.57 44.16 59.82
N ARG A 692 7.69 43.96 61.13
CA ARG A 692 6.59 44.22 62.07
C ARG A 692 6.24 45.71 62.10
N GLY A 693 5.10 46.08 61.51
CA GLY A 693 4.63 47.47 61.41
C GLY A 693 5.08 48.21 60.15
N SER A 694 5.79 47.56 59.24
CA SER A 694 6.25 48.12 57.96
C SER A 694 6.19 47.05 56.86
N HIS A 695 5.12 47.12 56.06
CA HIS A 695 4.90 46.23 54.92
C HIS A 695 4.97 47.05 53.63
N ARG A 696 5.80 46.61 52.68
CA ARG A 696 5.94 47.25 51.36
C ARG A 696 5.78 46.18 50.29
N ARG A 697 4.96 46.44 49.27
CA ARG A 697 4.83 45.54 48.11
C ARG A 697 4.72 46.30 46.79
N GLY A 698 5.32 45.76 45.74
CA GLY A 698 5.17 46.26 44.38
C GLY A 698 3.88 45.80 43.74
N LEU A 699 3.15 46.72 43.12
CA LEU A 699 1.94 46.42 42.34
C LEU A 699 2.30 46.02 40.91
N LYS A 700 1.47 45.17 40.29
CA LYS A 700 1.67 44.68 38.92
C LYS A 700 3.11 44.22 38.69
N CYS A 701 3.66 43.50 39.66
CA CYS A 701 5.01 42.96 39.57
C CYS A 701 6.15 44.00 39.53
N PHE A 702 5.92 45.26 39.91
CA PHE A 702 6.94 46.29 39.91
C PHE A 702 7.98 46.08 41.03
N ASP A 703 9.26 46.28 40.71
CA ASP A 703 10.39 46.14 41.63
C ASP A 703 11.23 47.43 41.58
N PRO A 704 11.25 48.26 42.64
CA PRO A 704 11.99 49.53 42.63
C PRO A 704 13.52 49.32 42.61
N ASP A 705 14.01 48.15 43.02
CA ASP A 705 15.43 47.80 43.04
C ASP A 705 15.85 47.00 41.79
N ALA A 706 14.98 46.93 40.78
CA ALA A 706 15.25 46.37 39.47
C ALA A 706 16.57 46.88 38.87
N GLU A 707 17.49 45.96 38.56
CA GLU A 707 18.79 46.23 37.94
C GLU A 707 19.09 45.19 36.84
N VAL A 708 19.74 45.63 35.76
CA VAL A 708 20.22 44.76 34.67
C VAL A 708 21.74 44.72 34.71
N PHE A 709 22.30 43.52 34.84
CA PHE A 709 23.75 43.32 34.93
C PHE A 709 24.45 43.91 33.70
N GLY A 710 25.50 44.70 33.94
CA GLY A 710 26.31 45.35 32.91
C GLY A 710 25.66 46.56 32.21
N LEU A 711 24.43 46.96 32.53
CA LEU A 711 23.74 48.03 31.82
C LEU A 711 24.41 49.39 32.01
N GLU A 712 24.83 49.70 33.24
CA GLU A 712 25.55 50.94 33.52
C GLU A 712 26.85 51.02 32.72
N HIS A 713 27.58 49.90 32.61
CA HIS A 713 28.80 49.79 31.81
C HIS A 713 28.51 49.96 30.31
N ALA A 714 27.43 49.35 29.81
CA ALA A 714 26.99 49.44 28.42
C ALA A 714 26.56 50.88 28.05
N LEU A 715 25.85 51.58 28.94
CA LEU A 715 25.42 52.97 28.74
C LEU A 715 26.59 53.95 28.81
N LYS A 716 27.62 53.69 29.63
CA LYS A 716 28.86 54.48 29.66
C LYS A 716 29.67 54.37 28.36
N ASN A 717 29.58 53.24 27.66
CA ASN A 717 30.28 52.95 26.40
C ASN A 717 29.31 52.88 25.21
N ILE A 718 28.27 53.72 25.21
CA ILE A 718 27.17 53.65 24.24
C ILE A 718 27.63 53.90 22.80
N THR A 719 27.09 53.12 21.87
CA THR A 719 27.27 53.27 20.41
C THR A 719 25.90 53.19 19.72
N PRO A 720 25.74 53.65 18.47
CA PRO A 720 24.43 53.63 17.81
C PRO A 720 23.79 52.23 17.77
N GLY A 721 24.58 51.20 17.45
CA GLY A 721 24.10 49.81 17.47
C GLY A 721 23.73 49.32 18.88
N LEU A 722 24.52 49.67 19.90
CA LEU A 722 24.23 49.30 21.28
C LEU A 722 22.99 50.02 21.83
N SER A 723 22.74 51.25 21.39
CA SER A 723 21.52 52.01 21.68
C SER A 723 20.28 51.28 21.16
N VAL A 724 20.33 50.79 19.91
CA VAL A 724 19.26 49.96 19.33
C VAL A 724 19.05 48.66 20.11
N TYR A 725 20.13 47.98 20.48
CA TYR A 725 20.05 46.75 21.27
C TYR A 725 19.45 46.97 22.66
N ILE A 726 19.94 47.99 23.39
CA ILE A 726 19.41 48.35 24.72
C ILE A 726 17.93 48.74 24.61
N TRP A 727 17.52 49.48 23.57
CA TRP A 727 16.12 49.81 23.36
C TRP A 727 15.27 48.56 23.11
N ASN A 728 15.58 47.81 22.06
CA ASN A 728 14.74 46.74 21.55
C ASN A 728 14.72 45.50 22.47
N GLU A 729 15.87 45.09 23.00
CA GLU A 729 16.02 43.79 23.67
C GLU A 729 16.01 43.90 25.20
N ILE A 730 16.22 45.11 25.76
CA ILE A 730 16.23 45.34 27.20
C ILE A 730 15.08 46.27 27.60
N ALA A 731 15.07 47.53 27.12
CA ALA A 731 14.11 48.54 27.56
C ALA A 731 12.67 48.18 27.16
N CYS A 732 12.41 47.71 25.93
CA CYS A 732 11.07 47.31 25.49
C CYS A 732 10.57 46.12 26.33
N LYS A 733 11.42 45.08 26.42
CA LYS A 733 11.13 43.81 27.12
C LYS A 733 10.86 44.02 28.61
N TYR A 734 11.58 44.95 29.25
CA TYR A 734 11.50 45.23 30.68
C TYR A 734 10.82 46.57 30.99
N SER A 735 10.07 47.14 30.05
CA SER A 735 9.41 48.47 30.15
C SER A 735 8.55 48.62 31.41
N LYS A 736 7.83 47.56 31.80
CA LYS A 736 7.02 47.51 33.04
C LYS A 736 7.79 47.71 34.34
N PHE A 737 9.11 47.57 34.32
CA PHE A 737 9.97 47.75 35.49
C PHE A 737 10.63 49.14 35.51
N ILE A 738 10.41 50.00 34.51
CA ILE A 738 10.98 51.36 34.49
C ILE A 738 10.25 52.24 35.51
N ARG A 739 8.92 52.23 35.47
CA ARG A 739 8.02 52.97 36.37
C ARG A 739 6.89 52.09 36.84
N GLY A 740 6.46 52.28 38.09
CA GLY A 740 5.35 51.53 38.65
C GLY A 740 5.01 51.96 40.07
N GLN A 741 4.05 51.26 40.67
CA GLN A 741 3.50 51.62 41.97
C GLN A 741 3.96 50.67 43.05
N ILE A 742 4.22 51.22 44.23
CA ILE A 742 4.36 50.44 45.46
C ILE A 742 3.22 50.78 46.41
N GLU A 743 2.79 49.81 47.20
CA GLU A 743 1.93 50.01 48.35
C GLU A 743 2.75 49.90 49.63
N THR A 744 2.54 50.84 50.55
CA THR A 744 3.11 50.80 51.89
C THR A 744 2.00 50.76 52.92
N ALA A 745 2.06 49.84 53.86
CA ALA A 745 1.05 49.70 54.92
C ALA A 745 1.71 49.35 56.26
N THR A 746 1.09 49.80 57.36
CA THR A 746 1.49 49.37 58.71
C THR A 746 0.81 48.07 59.13
N ARG A 747 -0.27 47.68 58.45
CA ARG A 747 -0.97 46.40 58.64
C ARG A 747 -0.62 45.41 57.53
N GLN A 748 -0.44 44.14 57.90
CA GLN A 748 -0.04 43.07 56.98
C GLN A 748 -1.11 42.74 55.92
N ASP A 749 -2.38 43.06 56.18
CA ASP A 749 -3.48 42.88 55.23
C ASP A 749 -3.60 44.03 54.20
N PHE A 750 -2.76 45.07 54.33
CA PHE A 750 -2.78 46.27 53.50
C PHE A 750 -4.13 47.02 53.51
N SER A 751 -4.95 46.83 54.57
CA SER A 751 -6.24 47.53 54.74
C SER A 751 -6.08 49.05 54.85
N ASN A 752 -4.89 49.53 55.23
CA ASN A 752 -4.54 50.94 55.34
C ASN A 752 -3.39 51.35 54.40
N ALA A 753 -3.30 50.72 53.23
CA ALA A 753 -2.23 50.97 52.29
C ALA A 753 -2.28 52.38 51.69
N GLU A 754 -1.11 53.04 51.65
CA GLU A 754 -0.85 54.20 50.81
C GLU A 754 -0.13 53.74 49.54
N THR A 755 -0.43 54.37 48.40
CA THR A 755 0.19 54.05 47.10
C THR A 755 1.13 55.17 46.67
N GLU A 756 2.32 54.81 46.22
CA GLU A 756 3.35 55.73 45.71
C GLU A 756 3.82 55.29 44.32
N ASP A 757 3.89 56.24 43.37
CA ASP A 757 4.51 56.05 42.05
C ASP A 757 6.02 56.22 42.14
N LEU A 758 6.79 55.24 41.68
CA LEU A 758 8.25 55.24 41.72
C LEU A 758 8.88 54.90 40.36
N VAL A 759 10.10 55.39 40.18
CA VAL A 759 11.01 54.98 39.11
C VAL A 759 12.05 54.02 39.70
N SER A 760 12.23 52.87 39.08
CA SER A 760 13.20 51.87 39.56
C SER A 760 14.64 52.32 39.32
N LYS A 761 15.62 51.62 39.89
CA LYS A 761 17.05 51.86 39.57
C LYS A 761 17.35 51.71 38.08
N PHE A 762 16.81 50.67 37.45
CA PHE A 762 16.85 50.47 35.99
C PHE A 762 16.28 51.68 35.23
N GLY A 763 15.09 52.16 35.63
CA GLY A 763 14.47 53.31 34.98
C GLY A 763 15.24 54.61 35.18
N LYS A 764 15.73 54.87 36.41
CA LYS A 764 16.57 56.04 36.73
C LYS A 764 17.84 56.06 35.89
N LEU A 765 18.45 54.90 35.66
CA LEU A 765 19.65 54.79 34.84
C LEU A 765 19.36 55.14 33.36
N LEU A 766 18.23 54.67 32.82
CA LEU A 766 17.80 55.02 31.46
C LEU A 766 17.38 56.49 31.31
N ASP A 767 16.73 57.08 32.32
CA ASP A 767 16.24 58.46 32.32
C ASP A 767 17.37 59.49 32.46
N SER A 768 18.41 59.17 33.23
CA SER A 768 19.51 60.10 33.56
C SER A 768 20.68 60.05 32.59
N THR A 769 20.72 59.10 31.66
CA THR A 769 21.84 58.89 30.75
C THR A 769 21.50 59.30 29.32
N LYS A 770 22.42 59.96 28.61
CA LYS A 770 22.26 60.30 27.19
C LYS A 770 22.62 59.11 26.32
N TRP A 771 21.62 58.30 25.94
CA TRP A 771 21.84 57.05 25.21
C TRP A 771 20.94 56.86 23.99
N ILE A 772 20.08 57.82 23.64
CA ILE A 772 19.32 57.80 22.39
C ILE A 772 20.03 58.71 21.39
N LYS A 773 20.52 58.14 20.28
CA LYS A 773 21.16 58.92 19.21
C LYS A 773 20.12 59.39 18.21
N THR A 774 19.69 60.65 18.33
CA THR A 774 18.92 61.32 17.26
C THR A 774 19.84 61.63 16.06
N LYS A 775 19.28 62.14 14.95
CA LYS A 775 20.07 62.50 13.75
C LYS A 775 21.20 63.50 14.03
N THR A 776 21.08 64.31 15.09
CA THR A 776 21.96 65.45 15.37
C THR A 776 22.77 65.29 16.66
N GLU A 777 22.25 64.62 17.68
CA GLU A 777 22.90 64.51 19.00
C GLU A 777 22.41 63.33 19.85
N TRP A 778 23.14 63.04 20.94
CA TRP A 778 22.71 62.09 21.98
C TRP A 778 21.83 62.80 23.00
N LYS A 779 20.62 62.27 23.20
CA LYS A 779 19.62 62.82 24.12
C LYS A 779 19.26 61.80 25.21
N VAL A 780 18.69 62.30 26.31
CA VAL A 780 17.94 61.45 27.25
C VAL A 780 16.55 61.16 26.67
N PRO A 781 15.88 60.07 27.08
CA PRO A 781 14.58 59.70 26.49
C PRO A 781 13.52 60.79 26.56
N SER A 782 13.39 61.50 27.69
CA SER A 782 12.39 62.57 27.89
C SER A 782 12.58 63.83 27.03
N GLU A 783 13.75 63.99 26.40
CA GLU A 783 14.06 65.06 25.46
C GLU A 783 13.73 64.68 24.00
N CYS A 784 13.37 63.42 23.74
CA CYS A 784 13.07 62.90 22.41
C CYS A 784 11.57 63.04 22.09
N ARG A 785 11.28 63.19 20.80
CA ARG A 785 9.93 63.01 20.23
C ARG A 785 9.87 61.69 19.46
N ILE A 786 8.68 61.11 19.31
CA ILE A 786 8.46 59.84 18.58
C ILE A 786 9.08 59.89 17.16
N ASP A 787 8.97 61.02 16.47
CA ASP A 787 9.50 61.23 15.11
C ASP A 787 11.01 61.50 15.04
N GLU A 788 11.66 61.78 16.18
CA GLU A 788 13.11 61.94 16.30
C GLU A 788 13.85 60.62 16.61
N LEU A 789 13.12 59.56 16.97
CA LEU A 789 13.70 58.27 17.31
C LEU A 789 14.34 57.60 16.08
N PRO A 790 15.46 56.85 16.26
CA PRO A 790 16.02 56.00 15.21
C PRO A 790 14.97 55.04 14.63
N ARG A 791 15.00 54.81 13.32
CA ARG A 791 14.02 53.94 12.63
C ARG A 791 14.14 52.48 13.07
N GLU A 792 15.28 52.11 13.61
CA GLU A 792 15.61 50.78 14.11
C GLU A 792 14.97 50.49 15.49
N PHE A 793 14.38 51.48 16.15
CA PHE A 793 13.72 51.32 17.44
C PHE A 793 12.31 50.75 17.26
N LYS A 794 11.97 49.70 18.02
CA LYS A 794 10.61 49.18 18.17
C LYS A 794 9.82 50.15 19.05
N VAL A 795 9.06 51.05 18.42
CA VAL A 795 8.22 52.03 19.13
C VAL A 795 6.92 51.35 19.56
N GLU A 796 6.76 51.16 20.87
CA GLU A 796 5.53 50.66 21.50
C GLU A 796 5.06 51.66 22.56
N ASP A 797 3.74 51.86 22.70
CA ASP A 797 3.17 52.86 23.62
C ASP A 797 3.72 52.71 25.06
N LYS A 798 3.88 51.46 25.52
CA LYS A 798 4.34 51.15 26.88
C LYS A 798 5.75 51.67 27.18
N ILE A 799 6.68 51.59 26.22
CA ILE A 799 8.05 52.09 26.44
C ILE A 799 8.12 53.61 26.25
N VAL A 800 7.34 54.15 25.30
CA VAL A 800 7.20 55.59 25.06
C VAL A 800 6.69 56.30 26.33
N ASP A 801 5.64 55.76 26.94
CA ASP A 801 5.06 56.27 28.19
C ASP A 801 6.04 56.11 29.37
N ALA A 802 6.65 54.93 29.50
CA ALA A 802 7.53 54.64 30.63
C ALA A 802 8.81 55.50 30.65
N LEU A 803 9.34 55.86 29.48
CA LEU A 803 10.50 56.72 29.31
C LEU A 803 10.15 58.20 29.09
N GLY A 804 8.85 58.55 29.04
CA GLY A 804 8.38 59.93 28.95
C GLY A 804 8.68 60.62 27.61
N ILE A 805 8.61 59.89 26.49
CA ILE A 805 8.86 60.42 25.14
C ILE A 805 7.65 61.21 24.64
N LYS A 806 7.89 62.34 23.96
CA LYS A 806 6.82 63.26 23.52
C LYS A 806 6.14 62.78 22.22
N PRO A 807 4.81 62.94 22.06
CA PRO A 807 4.07 62.55 20.86
C PRO A 807 4.44 63.40 19.63
N SER A 808 4.07 62.93 18.43
CA SER A 808 4.29 63.65 17.17
C SER A 808 3.32 64.83 16.98
N ASP A 809 3.68 65.84 16.18
CA ASP A 809 2.81 67.01 15.90
C ASP A 809 1.48 66.62 15.21
N SER A 810 1.46 65.51 14.47
CA SER A 810 0.27 64.94 13.84
C SER A 810 -0.70 64.30 14.84
N GLU A 811 -0.18 63.60 15.85
CA GLU A 811 -1.01 62.98 16.91
C GLU A 811 -1.66 64.03 17.80
N GLU A 812 -0.97 65.15 18.07
CA GLU A 812 -1.51 66.23 18.89
C GLU A 812 -2.74 66.90 18.23
N LYS A 813 -2.71 67.07 16.90
CA LYS A 813 -3.87 67.52 16.10
C LYS A 813 -5.00 66.49 16.05
N GLN A 814 -4.65 65.21 15.87
CA GLN A 814 -5.62 64.12 15.82
C GLN A 814 -6.36 63.97 17.15
N ASN A 815 -5.65 64.04 18.27
CA ASN A 815 -6.23 63.97 19.63
C ASN A 815 -7.20 65.12 19.89
N ARG A 816 -6.93 66.33 19.41
CA ARG A 816 -7.85 67.49 19.51
C ARG A 816 -9.13 67.30 18.70
N ILE A 817 -9.03 66.65 17.54
CA ILE A 817 -10.18 66.30 16.70
C ILE A 817 -11.02 65.21 17.39
N ILE A 818 -10.38 64.19 17.98
CA ILE A 818 -11.04 63.12 18.73
C ILE A 818 -11.79 63.71 19.94
N GLU A 819 -11.16 64.62 20.69
CA GLU A 819 -11.78 65.31 21.83
C GLU A 819 -13.07 66.07 21.43
N LEU A 820 -13.03 66.79 20.30
CA LEU A 820 -14.19 67.51 19.76
C LEU A 820 -15.26 66.58 19.16
N GLN A 821 -14.85 65.45 18.58
CA GLN A 821 -15.74 64.40 18.09
C GLN A 821 -16.49 63.71 19.24
N GLU A 822 -15.81 63.45 20.36
CA GLU A 822 -16.44 62.88 21.57
C GLU A 822 -17.42 63.85 22.22
N VAL A 823 -17.09 65.16 22.26
CA VAL A 823 -17.98 66.18 22.84
C VAL A 823 -19.22 66.45 21.97
N LEU A 824 -19.11 66.35 20.65
CA LEU A 824 -20.19 66.71 19.70
C LEU A 824 -20.89 65.50 19.05
N GLY A 825 -20.35 64.28 19.18
CA GLY A 825 -20.93 63.04 18.67
C GLY A 825 -20.96 62.92 17.14
N VAL A 826 -20.06 63.58 16.41
CA VAL A 826 -20.05 63.64 14.94
C VAL A 826 -18.98 62.71 14.36
N ASN A 827 -19.34 61.92 13.34
CA ASN A 827 -18.45 60.91 12.74
C ASN A 827 -17.49 61.53 11.70
N GLN A 828 -16.37 60.84 11.37
CA GLN A 828 -15.22 61.36 10.59
C GLN A 828 -15.51 62.01 9.22
N ASN A 829 -16.70 61.82 8.64
CA ASN A 829 -16.97 62.22 7.26
C ASN A 829 -17.41 63.68 7.06
N ASP A 830 -17.65 64.45 8.13
CA ASP A 830 -17.97 65.89 8.05
C ASP A 830 -16.78 66.77 8.48
N ALA A 831 -15.59 66.45 7.97
CA ALA A 831 -14.34 67.13 8.33
C ALA A 831 -14.37 68.66 8.07
N SER A 832 -15.14 69.11 7.08
CA SER A 832 -15.33 70.55 6.80
C SER A 832 -16.10 71.28 7.90
N PHE A 833 -17.09 70.62 8.51
CA PHE A 833 -17.91 71.19 9.58
C PHE A 833 -17.15 71.26 10.92
N ILE A 834 -16.34 70.23 11.23
CA ILE A 834 -15.48 70.21 12.43
C ILE A 834 -14.34 71.23 12.30
N MET A 835 -13.75 71.39 11.11
CA MET A 835 -12.73 72.42 10.87
C MET A 835 -13.28 73.85 10.98
N GLU A 836 -14.55 74.06 10.63
CA GLU A 836 -15.22 75.36 10.80
C GLU A 836 -15.46 75.68 12.29
N LEU A 837 -15.81 74.68 13.11
CA LEU A 837 -15.97 74.80 14.56
C LEU A 837 -14.66 74.98 15.35
N ILE A 838 -13.54 74.40 14.87
CA ILE A 838 -12.19 74.66 15.44
C ILE A 838 -11.80 76.13 15.25
N ASN A 839 -12.30 76.79 14.21
CA ASN A 839 -11.98 78.18 13.87
C ASN A 839 -12.99 79.21 14.43
N GLU A 840 -14.24 78.85 14.73
CA GLU A 840 -15.24 79.72 15.39
C GLU A 840 -15.94 79.05 16.61
N PRO A 841 -15.41 79.22 17.84
CA PRO A 841 -15.88 78.51 19.05
C PRO A 841 -17.27 78.91 19.57
N SER A 842 -17.83 80.04 19.16
CA SER A 842 -19.06 80.62 19.70
C SER A 842 -20.35 79.89 19.30
N ARG A 843 -20.35 79.13 18.19
CA ARG A 843 -21.49 78.31 17.74
C ARG A 843 -21.69 77.01 18.53
N LEU A 844 -20.70 76.60 19.32
CA LEU A 844 -20.67 75.31 20.01
C LEU A 844 -21.65 75.26 21.20
N SER A 845 -21.92 76.41 21.83
CA SER A 845 -22.81 76.52 23.00
C SER A 845 -24.29 76.38 22.66
N GLU A 846 -24.72 76.75 21.44
CA GLU A 846 -26.13 76.65 21.01
C GLU A 846 -26.53 75.20 20.66
N LEU A 847 -25.59 74.39 20.15
CA LEU A 847 -25.83 72.98 19.77
C LEU A 847 -25.85 72.03 20.97
N GLN A 848 -25.11 72.34 22.04
CA GLN A 848 -25.06 71.53 23.28
C GLN A 848 -26.41 71.44 24.02
N LEU A 849 -27.35 72.35 23.75
CA LEU A 849 -28.69 72.35 24.35
C LEU A 849 -29.67 71.36 23.70
N VAL A 850 -29.40 70.87 22.49
CA VAL A 850 -30.35 70.04 21.72
C VAL A 850 -30.11 68.53 21.86
N LEU A 851 -28.92 68.07 22.30
CA LEU A 851 -28.51 66.67 22.16
C LEU A 851 -28.42 65.84 23.47
N LYS A 852 -28.98 66.31 24.60
CA LYS A 852 -29.01 65.50 25.83
C LYS A 852 -30.16 64.48 25.86
N LYS A 853 -29.87 63.23 25.46
CA LYS A 853 -30.48 62.00 26.05
C LYS A 853 -29.48 60.82 26.05
N PRO A 854 -29.27 60.09 27.16
CA PRO A 854 -28.37 58.93 27.22
C PRO A 854 -29.05 57.63 26.78
N SER A 855 -28.32 56.73 26.10
CA SER A 855 -28.79 55.39 25.71
C SER A 855 -28.48 54.33 26.78
N THR A 856 -29.47 53.95 27.56
CA THR A 856 -29.48 52.73 28.37
C THR A 856 -30.08 51.58 27.54
N LYS A 857 -29.50 50.37 27.61
CA LYS A 857 -30.06 49.19 26.94
C LYS A 857 -31.46 48.89 27.52
N PRO A 858 -32.47 48.61 26.68
CA PRO A 858 -33.82 48.31 27.16
C PRO A 858 -33.88 46.94 27.86
N PRO A 859 -34.81 46.73 28.81
CA PRO A 859 -34.96 45.46 29.53
C PRO A 859 -35.40 44.33 28.58
N PHE A 860 -34.85 43.12 28.76
CA PHE A 860 -35.24 41.94 27.99
C PHE A 860 -36.62 41.43 28.45
N PRO A 861 -37.51 40.97 27.55
CA PRO A 861 -38.87 40.54 27.92
C PRO A 861 -38.89 39.28 28.80
N GLU A 862 -39.87 39.18 29.71
CA GLU A 862 -40.15 37.97 30.49
C GLU A 862 -41.56 37.44 30.15
N ARG A 863 -41.66 36.15 29.79
CA ARG A 863 -42.93 35.49 29.44
C ARG A 863 -42.94 34.09 30.04
N SER A 864 -43.83 33.82 30.99
CA SER A 864 -43.97 32.52 31.67
C SER A 864 -45.35 31.91 31.49
N SER A 865 -45.45 30.57 31.49
CA SER A 865 -46.71 29.84 31.34
C SER A 865 -47.33 29.53 32.71
N LYS A 866 -48.63 29.87 32.90
CA LYS A 866 -49.36 29.54 34.15
C LYS A 866 -49.79 28.07 34.26
N ASN A 867 -49.75 27.31 33.16
CA ASN A 867 -50.07 25.87 33.13
C ASN A 867 -49.31 25.20 31.96
N PRO A 868 -48.06 24.75 32.20
CA PRO A 868 -47.17 24.21 31.17
C PRO A 868 -47.72 22.94 30.49
N GLU A 869 -48.34 22.02 31.24
CA GLU A 869 -48.85 20.73 30.72
C GLU A 869 -49.99 20.90 29.70
N ARG A 870 -50.94 21.82 29.97
CA ARG A 870 -52.01 22.11 29.03
C ARG A 870 -51.51 22.81 27.76
N ARG A 871 -50.44 23.61 27.91
CA ARG A 871 -49.83 24.34 26.79
C ARG A 871 -49.04 23.38 25.90
N SER A 872 -48.21 22.52 26.48
CA SER A 872 -47.47 21.50 25.72
C SER A 872 -48.44 20.58 24.95
N GLY A 873 -49.56 20.17 25.56
CA GLY A 873 -50.61 19.42 24.87
C GLY A 873 -51.21 20.14 23.64
N LYS A 874 -51.42 21.46 23.71
CA LYS A 874 -51.88 22.26 22.55
C LYS A 874 -50.81 22.42 21.47
N VAL A 875 -49.55 22.55 21.87
CA VAL A 875 -48.41 22.64 20.93
C VAL A 875 -48.24 21.30 20.21
N LYS A 876 -48.38 20.17 20.91
CA LYS A 876 -48.42 18.83 20.30
C LYS A 876 -49.58 18.67 19.32
N GLU A 877 -50.79 19.05 19.70
CA GLU A 877 -51.97 18.98 18.82
C GLU A 877 -51.84 19.89 17.57
N GLN A 878 -51.12 21.02 17.68
CA GLN A 878 -50.79 21.89 16.54
C GLN A 878 -49.70 21.29 15.65
N GLN A 879 -48.69 20.64 16.25
CA GLN A 879 -47.65 19.92 15.53
C GLN A 879 -48.24 18.77 14.69
N GLU A 880 -49.11 17.94 15.28
CA GLU A 880 -49.80 16.84 14.58
C GLU A 880 -50.69 17.32 13.41
N ARG A 881 -51.09 18.60 13.40
CA ARG A 881 -51.86 19.24 12.33
C ARG A 881 -51.00 20.01 11.33
N ALA A 882 -49.69 20.11 11.55
CA ALA A 882 -48.79 20.86 10.69
C ALA A 882 -48.60 20.16 9.34
N GLY A 883 -48.58 20.95 8.26
CA GLY A 883 -48.30 20.41 6.93
C GLY A 883 -46.81 20.12 6.71
N SER A 884 -46.51 19.11 5.88
CA SER A 884 -45.14 18.81 5.45
C SER A 884 -44.60 19.91 4.52
N ARG A 885 -43.31 20.22 4.62
CA ARG A 885 -42.64 21.19 3.75
C ARG A 885 -42.63 20.74 2.29
N SER A 886 -42.99 21.65 1.38
CA SER A 886 -42.87 21.42 -0.06
C SER A 886 -42.07 22.53 -0.75
N TYR A 887 -41.24 22.11 -1.71
CA TYR A 887 -40.36 22.98 -2.49
C TYR A 887 -40.63 22.74 -3.99
N GLU A 888 -40.86 23.81 -4.77
CA GLU A 888 -40.89 23.74 -6.25
C GLU A 888 -39.59 24.27 -6.86
N THR A 889 -39.12 23.65 -7.94
CA THR A 889 -37.89 24.04 -8.64
C THR A 889 -38.14 25.16 -9.67
N ARG A 890 -37.61 26.35 -9.39
CA ARG A 890 -37.33 27.43 -10.37
C ARG A 890 -35.85 27.84 -10.17
N GLU A 891 -35.27 28.69 -11.04
CA GLU A 891 -33.82 29.08 -11.03
C GLU A 891 -33.27 29.69 -9.71
N ARG A 892 -34.10 29.69 -8.65
CA ARG A 892 -33.74 29.72 -7.23
C ARG A 892 -34.89 29.05 -6.46
N SER A 893 -34.58 28.15 -5.53
CA SER A 893 -35.56 27.42 -4.70
C SER A 893 -36.39 28.41 -3.87
N VAL A 894 -37.73 28.39 -4.00
CA VAL A 894 -38.62 29.23 -3.19
C VAL A 894 -39.58 28.31 -2.42
N ARG A 895 -39.69 28.54 -1.10
CA ARG A 895 -40.60 27.82 -0.20
C ARG A 895 -42.06 28.19 -0.53
N VAL A 896 -42.94 27.19 -0.66
CA VAL A 896 -44.31 27.37 -1.19
C VAL A 896 -45.42 27.03 -0.18
N SER A 897 -45.07 26.48 0.99
CA SER A 897 -46.00 26.17 2.10
C SER A 897 -46.13 27.35 3.11
N GLN A 898 -47.16 27.31 3.99
CA GLN A 898 -47.87 28.38 4.76
C GLN A 898 -47.10 29.68 5.19
N PRO A 899 -47.82 30.82 5.41
CA PRO A 899 -47.22 32.16 5.35
C PRO A 899 -46.29 32.52 6.51
N LEU A 900 -45.17 33.16 6.18
CA LEU A 900 -44.19 33.79 7.08
C LEU A 900 -44.77 34.79 8.10
N GLU A 901 -46.05 35.17 7.93
CA GLU A 901 -46.79 36.14 8.72
C GLU A 901 -47.01 35.64 10.17
N ASP A 902 -47.38 34.36 10.35
CA ASP A 902 -47.74 33.78 11.65
C ASP A 902 -46.54 33.68 12.60
N SER A 903 -45.37 33.31 12.06
CA SER A 903 -44.13 33.29 12.84
C SER A 903 -43.72 34.68 13.33
N LYS A 904 -43.89 35.70 12.48
CA LYS A 904 -43.52 37.06 12.86
C LYS A 904 -44.48 37.64 13.88
N GLU A 905 -45.77 37.26 13.90
CA GLU A 905 -46.70 37.68 14.95
C GLU A 905 -46.42 37.00 16.28
N TYR A 906 -46.20 35.68 16.27
CA TYR A 906 -45.82 34.91 17.47
C TYR A 906 -44.54 35.48 18.13
N LEU A 907 -43.49 35.72 17.35
CA LEU A 907 -42.23 36.24 17.89
C LEU A 907 -42.30 37.70 18.34
N ARG A 908 -43.15 38.53 17.73
CA ARG A 908 -43.36 39.91 18.19
C ARG A 908 -44.00 39.93 19.58
N ASP A 909 -44.97 39.07 19.84
CA ASP A 909 -45.65 39.00 21.14
C ASP A 909 -44.69 38.60 22.28
N LEU A 910 -43.77 37.68 21.96
CA LEU A 910 -42.80 37.16 22.92
C LEU A 910 -41.64 38.10 23.18
N TYR A 911 -41.12 38.76 22.15
CA TYR A 911 -39.86 39.51 22.23
C TYR A 911 -40.03 41.03 22.24
N THR A 912 -41.26 41.52 22.36
CA THR A 912 -41.52 42.93 22.68
C THR A 912 -41.66 43.09 24.19
N ASN A 913 -40.83 43.95 24.79
CA ASN A 913 -40.87 44.21 26.23
C ASN A 913 -42.04 45.14 26.60
N ASP A 914 -42.22 45.40 27.89
CA ASP A 914 -43.32 46.24 28.40
C ASP A 914 -43.21 47.72 27.96
N ASP A 915 -42.04 48.14 27.45
CA ASP A 915 -41.80 49.48 26.86
C ASP A 915 -42.14 49.54 25.35
N ASP A 916 -42.82 48.52 24.82
CA ASP A 916 -43.13 48.34 23.39
C ASP A 916 -41.87 48.32 22.49
N LYS A 917 -40.75 47.82 23.03
CA LYS A 917 -39.49 47.66 22.29
C LYS A 917 -39.27 46.19 21.97
N MET A 918 -39.21 45.87 20.69
CA MET A 918 -38.84 44.53 20.25
C MET A 918 -37.35 44.32 20.37
N ILE A 919 -36.93 43.28 21.07
CA ILE A 919 -35.54 43.01 21.43
C ILE A 919 -34.98 41.86 20.59
N CYS A 920 -33.77 42.02 20.06
CA CYS A 920 -33.05 40.98 19.33
C CYS A 920 -32.51 39.91 20.29
N GLN A 921 -32.82 38.63 20.03
CA GLN A 921 -32.42 37.51 20.90
C GLN A 921 -30.91 37.29 21.04
N MET A 922 -30.10 37.78 20.10
CA MET A 922 -28.65 37.56 20.07
C MET A 922 -27.80 38.76 20.52
N CYS A 923 -28.26 40.00 20.33
CA CYS A 923 -27.50 41.20 20.74
C CYS A 923 -28.18 42.01 21.85
N GLU A 924 -29.40 41.63 22.23
CA GLU A 924 -30.23 42.24 23.29
C GLU A 924 -30.48 43.74 23.11
N ASN A 925 -30.31 44.26 21.89
CA ASN A 925 -30.65 45.63 21.53
C ASN A 925 -32.06 45.68 20.95
N GLU A 926 -32.69 46.86 21.01
CA GLU A 926 -33.92 47.16 20.29
C GLU A 926 -33.72 46.93 18.79
N MET A 927 -34.72 46.36 18.13
CA MET A 927 -34.70 46.11 16.69
C MET A 927 -34.49 47.43 15.92
N PRO A 928 -33.64 47.44 14.88
CA PRO A 928 -33.00 48.65 14.39
C PRO A 928 -33.95 49.65 13.70
N PHE A 929 -35.11 49.19 13.23
CA PHE A 929 -36.11 50.05 12.60
C PHE A 929 -37.52 49.42 12.59
N ARG A 930 -38.53 50.27 12.42
CA ARG A 930 -39.94 49.88 12.23
C ARG A 930 -40.32 50.00 10.75
N LEU A 931 -41.19 49.11 10.28
CA LEU A 931 -41.80 49.18 8.96
C LEU A 931 -42.84 50.31 8.90
N LEU A 932 -43.29 50.68 7.70
CA LEU A 932 -44.29 51.73 7.47
C LEU A 932 -45.62 51.51 8.23
N ASN A 933 -45.92 50.26 8.60
CA ASN A 933 -47.09 49.89 9.40
C ASN A 933 -46.86 49.99 10.93
N GLY A 934 -45.73 50.54 11.37
CA GLY A 934 -45.38 50.75 12.78
C GLY A 934 -44.83 49.52 13.52
N LYS A 935 -44.84 48.33 12.91
CA LYS A 935 -44.28 47.10 13.50
C LYS A 935 -42.76 47.06 13.32
N TYR A 936 -42.00 46.49 14.27
CA TYR A 936 -40.54 46.31 14.11
C TYR A 936 -40.20 45.36 12.96
N TYR A 937 -39.13 45.72 12.22
CA TYR A 937 -38.51 44.82 11.26
C TYR A 937 -37.51 43.91 11.96
N PHE A 938 -37.62 42.63 11.69
CA PHE A 938 -36.66 41.63 12.10
C PHE A 938 -36.72 40.44 11.14
N GLU A 939 -35.65 39.64 11.15
CA GLU A 939 -35.55 38.38 10.45
C GLU A 939 -36.04 37.26 11.37
N ALA A 940 -37.10 36.56 10.96
CA ALA A 940 -37.51 35.32 11.59
C ALA A 940 -36.68 34.20 10.96
N VAL A 941 -35.70 33.67 11.70
CA VAL A 941 -34.74 32.68 11.20
C VAL A 941 -34.99 31.35 11.88
N GLN A 942 -35.16 30.28 11.11
CA GLN A 942 -35.40 28.97 11.70
C GLN A 942 -34.15 28.45 12.42
N VAL A 943 -34.37 27.80 13.57
CA VAL A 943 -33.31 27.15 14.35
C VAL A 943 -32.63 26.04 13.53
N ASN A 944 -33.38 25.35 12.66
CA ASN A 944 -32.86 24.34 11.75
C ASN A 944 -33.68 24.23 10.46
N ASP A 945 -33.03 24.40 9.31
CA ASP A 945 -33.67 24.32 8.00
C ASP A 945 -34.09 22.88 7.61
N ASN A 946 -33.48 21.85 8.21
CA ASN A 946 -33.72 20.42 7.90
C ASN A 946 -34.91 19.78 8.65
N TYR A 947 -35.61 20.52 9.53
CA TYR A 947 -36.79 19.98 10.22
C TYR A 947 -37.97 19.81 9.24
N PRO A 948 -38.62 18.63 9.17
CA PRO A 948 -39.53 18.29 8.07
C PRO A 948 -40.89 19.01 8.11
N GLU A 949 -41.36 19.39 9.31
CA GLU A 949 -42.67 20.03 9.51
C GLU A 949 -42.58 21.56 9.55
N GLU A 950 -43.67 22.23 9.19
CA GLU A 950 -43.80 23.69 9.28
C GLU A 950 -44.35 24.15 10.64
N VAL A 951 -43.45 24.26 11.62
CA VAL A 951 -43.82 24.72 12.97
C VAL A 951 -43.17 26.08 13.24
N TYR A 952 -43.98 27.13 13.39
CA TYR A 952 -43.49 28.53 13.46
C TYR A 952 -42.79 28.86 14.78
N GLN A 953 -42.99 28.04 15.82
CA GLN A 953 -42.36 28.12 17.13
C GLN A 953 -40.86 27.76 17.08
N LEU A 954 -40.34 27.19 15.99
CA LEU A 954 -38.91 26.91 15.80
C LEU A 954 -38.13 28.08 15.15
N ASN A 955 -38.69 29.28 15.12
CA ASN A 955 -38.05 30.47 14.53
C ASN A 955 -37.52 31.42 15.60
N LEU A 956 -36.42 32.12 15.28
CA LEU A 956 -35.74 33.10 16.14
C LEU A 956 -35.98 34.53 15.64
N ALA A 957 -36.12 35.47 16.56
CA ALA A 957 -36.25 36.90 16.31
C ALA A 957 -34.89 37.60 16.34
N LEU A 958 -34.30 37.83 15.16
CA LEU A 958 -32.96 38.42 15.02
C LEU A 958 -32.99 39.72 14.22
N CYS A 959 -32.14 40.69 14.60
CA CYS A 959 -31.89 41.86 13.74
C CYS A 959 -31.16 41.42 12.45
N PRO A 960 -31.19 42.21 11.37
CA PRO A 960 -30.63 41.80 10.07
C PRO A 960 -29.16 41.38 10.13
N VAL A 961 -28.37 42.06 10.97
CA VAL A 961 -26.94 41.75 11.18
C VAL A 961 -26.77 40.43 11.93
N CYS A 962 -27.53 40.23 13.02
CA CYS A 962 -27.47 39.01 13.81
C CYS A 962 -27.98 37.80 13.02
N ALA A 963 -29.02 37.99 12.21
CA ALA A 963 -29.57 36.97 11.32
C ALA A 963 -28.57 36.53 10.25
N ALA A 964 -27.83 37.48 9.65
CA ALA A 964 -26.78 37.16 8.68
C ALA A 964 -25.64 36.36 9.33
N LYS A 965 -25.22 36.74 10.54
CA LYS A 965 -24.22 35.98 11.31
C LYS A 965 -24.69 34.57 11.64
N TYR A 966 -25.93 34.42 12.10
CA TYR A 966 -26.51 33.12 12.45
C TYR A 966 -26.65 32.20 11.21
N LYS A 967 -27.15 32.71 10.08
CA LYS A 967 -27.26 31.96 8.81
C LYS A 967 -25.92 31.56 8.22
N TYR A 968 -24.85 32.35 8.42
CA TYR A 968 -23.50 32.00 7.97
C TYR A 968 -22.95 30.76 8.70
N ILE A 969 -23.29 30.61 9.98
CA ILE A 969 -22.79 29.53 10.85
C ILE A 969 -23.48 28.20 10.52
N LEU A 970 -24.80 28.19 10.35
CA LEU A 970 -25.58 26.99 10.01
C LEU A 970 -25.25 26.41 8.62
N LYS A 971 -24.69 27.20 7.71
CA LYS A 971 -24.31 26.73 6.36
C LYS A 971 -23.08 25.80 6.32
N LYS A 972 -22.42 25.53 7.46
CA LYS A 972 -21.16 24.78 7.53
C LYS A 972 -21.12 23.63 8.55
N ASP A 973 -22.20 23.34 9.28
CA ASP A 973 -22.18 22.32 10.34
C ASP A 973 -23.51 21.54 10.44
N ASP A 974 -23.60 20.40 9.74
CA ASP A 974 -24.77 19.50 9.81
C ASP A 974 -24.92 18.85 11.21
N ALA A 975 -23.87 18.86 12.05
CA ALA A 975 -23.88 18.32 13.42
C ALA A 975 -24.27 19.36 14.48
N ALA A 976 -24.50 20.62 14.09
CA ALA A 976 -24.88 21.70 15.01
C ALA A 976 -26.27 21.47 15.64
N LEU A 977 -27.18 20.77 14.93
CA LEU A 977 -28.51 20.44 15.44
C LEU A 977 -28.44 19.48 16.63
N GLU A 978 -27.67 18.40 16.51
CA GLU A 978 -27.51 17.42 17.60
C GLU A 978 -26.91 18.10 18.83
N LYS A 979 -25.90 18.97 18.65
CA LYS A 979 -25.34 19.78 19.75
C LYS A 979 -26.36 20.75 20.37
N PHE A 980 -27.18 21.42 19.55
CA PHE A 980 -28.21 22.33 20.04
C PHE A 980 -29.29 21.57 20.82
N VAL A 981 -29.77 20.44 20.30
CA VAL A 981 -30.76 19.57 20.95
C VAL A 981 -30.21 18.96 22.24
N SER A 982 -28.98 18.42 22.24
CA SER A 982 -28.31 17.90 23.45
C SER A 982 -28.09 18.98 24.51
N SER A 983 -27.94 20.25 24.12
CA SER A 983 -27.79 21.37 25.07
C SER A 983 -29.12 21.82 25.70
N LEU A 984 -30.27 21.34 25.21
CA LEU A 984 -31.58 21.66 25.77
C LEU A 984 -32.02 20.70 26.89
N ASP A 985 -31.39 19.52 27.00
CA ASP A 985 -31.67 18.52 28.03
C ASP A 985 -31.15 18.96 29.41
N GLY A 986 -32.01 18.89 30.43
CA GLY A 986 -31.65 19.12 31.84
C GLY A 986 -31.59 20.58 32.31
N ILE A 987 -32.10 21.55 31.55
CA ILE A 987 -32.07 22.97 31.93
C ILE A 987 -33.38 23.43 32.58
N GLU A 988 -33.35 23.66 33.90
CA GLU A 988 -34.48 24.16 34.71
C GLU A 988 -34.55 25.71 34.82
N SER A 989 -33.74 26.46 34.07
CA SER A 989 -33.68 27.93 34.16
C SER A 989 -34.58 28.65 33.14
N PRO A 990 -35.31 29.73 33.53
CA PRO A 990 -36.27 30.45 32.66
C PRO A 990 -35.63 31.30 31.55
N SER A 991 -34.30 31.36 31.47
CA SER A 991 -33.57 31.97 30.36
C SER A 991 -32.36 31.11 29.99
N PHE A 992 -32.42 30.47 28.84
CA PHE A 992 -31.29 29.71 28.29
C PHE A 992 -30.43 30.61 27.41
N ILE A 993 -29.10 30.49 27.56
CA ILE A 993 -28.07 31.15 26.77
C ILE A 993 -27.34 30.05 26.01
N PHE A 994 -27.55 29.96 24.69
CA PHE A 994 -26.83 29.01 23.84
C PHE A 994 -25.56 29.66 23.29
N ASP A 995 -24.39 29.26 23.78
CA ASP A 995 -23.10 29.76 23.31
C ASP A 995 -22.60 28.99 22.08
N PHE A 996 -22.23 29.71 21.02
CA PHE A 996 -21.53 29.14 19.86
C PHE A 996 -20.36 30.04 19.43
N SER A 997 -19.32 29.43 18.85
CA SER A 997 -18.09 30.11 18.46
C SER A 997 -17.93 30.17 16.94
N ILE A 998 -17.43 31.30 16.45
CA ILE A 998 -16.92 31.46 15.08
C ILE A 998 -15.39 31.33 15.16
N GLU A 999 -14.74 30.72 14.16
CA GLU A 999 -13.28 30.81 14.01
C GLU A 999 -12.85 32.27 14.23
N ASN A 1000 -12.01 32.48 15.26
CA ASN A 1000 -11.55 33.74 15.90
C ASN A 1000 -12.10 34.05 17.32
N GLY A 1001 -12.76 33.10 18.00
CA GLY A 1001 -12.85 33.13 19.48
C GLY A 1001 -13.80 34.17 20.08
N VAL A 1002 -14.77 34.68 19.31
CA VAL A 1002 -15.88 35.48 19.85
C VAL A 1002 -17.06 34.55 20.13
N ASN A 1003 -17.41 34.38 21.40
CA ASN A 1003 -18.60 33.63 21.80
C ASN A 1003 -19.85 34.48 21.56
N HIS A 1004 -20.81 33.91 20.84
CA HIS A 1004 -22.13 34.49 20.62
C HIS A 1004 -23.17 33.68 21.38
N SER A 1005 -24.15 34.36 21.98
CA SER A 1005 -25.23 33.74 22.72
C SER A 1005 -26.61 34.06 22.16
N ILE A 1006 -27.55 33.12 22.30
CA ILE A 1006 -28.99 33.36 22.04
C ILE A 1006 -29.76 33.22 23.34
N ARG A 1007 -30.54 34.24 23.68
CA ARG A 1007 -31.40 34.26 24.86
C ARG A 1007 -32.87 33.96 24.52
N PHE A 1008 -33.46 33.02 25.26
CA PHE A 1008 -34.88 32.68 25.16
C PHE A 1008 -35.71 33.26 26.31
N VAL A 1009 -36.98 33.56 26.04
CA VAL A 1009 -37.99 33.70 27.11
C VAL A 1009 -38.53 32.31 27.44
N GLU A 1010 -38.87 32.08 28.71
CA GLU A 1010 -39.30 30.78 29.25
C GLU A 1010 -40.39 30.11 28.39
N LEU A 1011 -41.43 30.86 28.02
CA LEU A 1011 -42.54 30.35 27.21
C LEU A 1011 -42.12 29.86 25.80
N HIS A 1012 -41.16 30.56 25.16
CA HIS A 1012 -40.66 30.16 23.84
C HIS A 1012 -39.78 28.92 23.94
N LEU A 1013 -38.97 28.83 25.00
CA LEU A 1013 -38.10 27.70 25.26
C LEU A 1013 -38.90 26.41 25.51
N GLU A 1014 -40.02 26.49 26.26
CA GLU A 1014 -40.94 25.36 26.47
C GLU A 1014 -41.58 24.87 25.16
N ASP A 1015 -42.03 25.79 24.31
CA ASP A 1015 -42.63 25.45 23.01
C ASP A 1015 -41.60 24.73 22.11
N VAL A 1016 -40.37 25.26 22.01
CA VAL A 1016 -39.27 24.66 21.23
C VAL A 1016 -38.90 23.26 21.75
N ARG A 1017 -38.78 23.07 23.07
CA ARG A 1017 -38.48 21.76 23.68
C ARG A 1017 -39.57 20.73 23.40
N THR A 1018 -40.82 21.13 23.51
CA THR A 1018 -41.97 20.23 23.26
C THR A 1018 -41.93 19.64 21.86
N ILE A 1019 -41.61 20.47 20.86
CA ILE A 1019 -41.57 20.09 19.44
C ILE A 1019 -40.37 19.19 19.12
N LEU A 1020 -39.18 19.53 19.67
CA LEU A 1020 -37.96 18.78 19.41
C LEU A 1020 -37.95 17.40 20.11
N ASN A 1021 -38.50 17.31 21.33
CA ASN A 1021 -38.56 16.05 22.07
C ASN A 1021 -39.57 15.06 21.44
N ASN A 1022 -40.71 15.54 20.93
CA ASN A 1022 -41.67 14.69 20.22
C ASN A 1022 -41.08 14.07 18.93
N HIS A 1023 -40.27 14.83 18.18
CA HIS A 1023 -39.65 14.33 16.95
C HIS A 1023 -38.61 13.24 17.22
N LEU A 1024 -37.92 13.28 18.37
CA LEU A 1024 -37.00 12.23 18.79
C LEU A 1024 -37.72 10.93 19.21
N GLU A 1025 -38.94 11.02 19.76
CA GLU A 1025 -39.75 9.85 20.13
C GLU A 1025 -40.39 9.15 18.92
N GLU A 1026 -40.63 9.85 17.81
CA GLU A 1026 -41.17 9.27 16.55
C GLU A 1026 -40.10 8.76 15.57
N SER A 1027 -38.82 9.07 15.81
CA SER A 1027 -37.67 8.64 14.98
C SER A 1027 -36.87 7.46 15.56
N VAL A 1028 -37.38 6.87 16.65
CA VAL A 1028 -37.02 5.56 17.23
C VAL A 1028 -38.15 4.58 16.95
#